data_AF-A0AA39Z5B5-F1
#
_entry.id   AF-A0AA39Z5B5-F1
#
_cell.length_a   1.000
_cell.length_b   1.000
_cell.length_c   1.000
_cell.angle_alpha   90.00
_cell.angle_beta   90.00
_cell.angle_gamma   90.00
#
_symmetry.space_group_name_H-M   'P 1'
#
loop_
_entity.id
_entity.type
_entity.pdbx_description
1 polymer ?
#
loop_
_entity_poly.entity_id
_entity_poly.type
_entity_poly.pdbx_seq_one_letter_code
_entity_poly.pdbx_strand_id
1 'polypeptide(L)'
;MGSEAASSQAPFDIHKIAIIGAGPCGLAAAKYLVAQNAFEKIDVFEQQSEVGGVWKYSAKPSENHRVPQVSPECPPDPPLEPGDGNDDKGPVFPSPMYELLHTNIPRGLMPFTDFPFSDNLLIFPSRDDVQDYLVQYSQDIRHLISFSTEVKNVRLRQDPEEKDQWDVEVLSLRTGELTTATYDAVVVASGHYSIIYIPDIKGISEFNSTYPEVISHSKYYRTPEPFRNKKVIVVGNAASGLDIASQLSQVSQQPLLLSVRTPTPEANLEWTGAEEVPEIEEFLVADRAVRFKDGRVEKNIDAIVFATGYFYSLPFLSSLQPPLVTDGRRVRGLYKHLFHIDHPTLVFPGLPIKVVPFPVSQSQAAIFSRVWANLLPLPSVEEMKRWEDEEAEKKGSKYHVWPVGADSEYINSVHDWITKSGTPGKEPPRWSEEQCWQRTIHMKAKLKFELGGRKAKTLEELGFDYEPEQKDDSGPLRQGAGGLSDDDDKPLPLDFTHHYSEITKRRNASKIKAIYKFFQIPGILNIAGGLPNAQFFPYDTLEAQAAKPERWTPSSGSSNPSAPNHITIPHDDSTQKDLLQKIDLATALQYGMAQGYPPLLSWIRQFTREHLQPGVPYRGGPEVVLTCGSTDGFAKALNLFVTPWRETDPIEDRPGMLCESYIYPNIPNQATPLGVQMVPVKTDEAGMAVSGPGGLEDVLANWDTTKGKRPHLMYTVTLGHNPTGILLSVERKKAIYAICSKYDVIIIEDEPYWYLQFPDAALEEAKSRGLPPPPPPPQPTTNTTDNRPSSGFPFLDSLVPSFTPLDTDGRVVRLDTFSKTVAPGCRLGWITAQPSLIERLERITEATTQQPSGFVQALISKLLISPPAPPPPTPSTSSTFSLFSKPTPTTPNPHPSGWQPTGFVTWLSGLRAAYQTRMIKMCSILDAGSTLITTPPTRSPSWAVVKKTKLYSFRWPRAGMFIWLRMHFPSHPLFPVFKSALSTALMVWLTGKEYKVLVTTGAIFAADDEIKQKEGWEYLRLCFAAEEEQNVGLAAERFVEGVKGFWEVRDHGVIKKLLEEVKGSSVQEEEEEGMVNLAGFMGC
;
A
#
# COMPACT_ATOMS: atom_id res chain seq x y z
N MET A 1 -19.37 -32.00 11.56
CA MET A 1 -20.55 -31.57 12.34
C MET A 1 -20.05 -30.66 13.44
N GLY A 2 -20.54 -29.43 13.47
CA GLY A 2 -20.09 -28.39 14.39
C GLY A 2 -20.40 -27.03 13.79
N SER A 3 -21.67 -26.63 13.87
CA SER A 3 -22.19 -25.33 13.49
C SER A 3 -21.78 -24.29 14.53
N GLU A 4 -21.00 -23.29 14.16
CA GLU A 4 -20.85 -22.07 14.96
C GLU A 4 -21.92 -21.05 14.52
N ALA A 5 -22.62 -20.55 15.53
CA ALA A 5 -23.89 -19.83 15.41
C ALA A 5 -23.70 -18.46 14.75
N ALA A 6 -24.38 -18.27 13.62
CA ALA A 6 -24.78 -16.93 13.18
C ALA A 6 -25.66 -16.32 14.28
N SER A 7 -25.34 -15.11 14.74
CA SER A 7 -26.31 -14.28 15.46
C SER A 7 -27.51 -14.07 14.52
N SER A 8 -28.58 -14.85 14.70
CA SER A 8 -29.73 -14.83 13.82
C SER A 8 -30.59 -13.61 14.15
N GLN A 9 -30.52 -12.57 13.32
CA GLN A 9 -31.66 -11.66 13.20
C GLN A 9 -32.90 -12.49 12.87
N ALA A 10 -34.04 -12.15 13.48
CA ALA A 10 -35.32 -12.79 13.16
C ALA A 10 -35.60 -12.64 11.65
N PRO A 11 -36.20 -13.66 11.00
CA PRO A 11 -36.54 -13.56 9.59
C PRO A 11 -37.49 -12.38 9.35
N PHE A 12 -37.31 -11.68 8.24
CA PHE A 12 -38.19 -10.61 7.80
C PHE A 12 -39.57 -11.17 7.45
N ASP A 13 -40.61 -10.54 8.00
CA ASP A 13 -42.01 -10.87 7.73
C ASP A 13 -42.67 -9.71 6.97
N ILE A 14 -42.33 -9.57 5.68
CA ILE A 14 -42.69 -8.42 4.83
C ILE A 14 -43.69 -8.86 3.76
N HIS A 15 -44.90 -8.27 3.78
CA HIS A 15 -45.95 -8.52 2.79
C HIS A 15 -46.30 -7.27 1.99
N LYS A 16 -46.31 -6.09 2.64
CA LYS A 16 -46.70 -4.81 2.05
C LYS A 16 -45.55 -3.82 2.05
N ILE A 17 -45.22 -3.30 0.88
CA ILE A 17 -44.10 -2.36 0.69
C ILE A 17 -44.60 -1.04 0.12
N ALA A 18 -44.17 0.08 0.72
CA ALA A 18 -44.35 1.41 0.17
C ALA A 18 -43.05 1.91 -0.46
N ILE A 19 -43.11 2.46 -1.67
CA ILE A 19 -42.00 3.10 -2.37
C ILE A 19 -42.33 4.58 -2.54
N ILE A 20 -41.46 5.45 -2.02
CA ILE A 20 -41.67 6.90 -2.07
C ILE A 20 -40.85 7.48 -3.22
N GLY A 21 -41.53 7.92 -4.28
CA GLY A 21 -40.96 8.50 -5.50
C GLY A 21 -40.89 7.50 -6.67
N ALA A 22 -41.30 7.92 -7.86
CA ALA A 22 -41.23 7.17 -9.12
C ALA A 22 -40.16 7.76 -10.07
N GLY A 23 -39.05 8.22 -9.50
CA GLY A 23 -37.82 8.48 -10.24
C GLY A 23 -37.03 7.21 -10.55
N PRO A 24 -35.83 7.32 -11.12
CA PRO A 24 -35.01 6.16 -11.50
C PRO A 24 -34.82 5.12 -10.38
N CYS A 25 -34.58 5.58 -9.15
CA CYS A 25 -34.39 4.72 -7.99
C CYS A 25 -35.66 3.94 -7.62
N GLY A 26 -36.83 4.60 -7.66
CA GLY A 26 -38.12 3.98 -7.33
C GLY A 26 -38.60 3.01 -8.41
N LEU A 27 -38.38 3.33 -9.69
CA LEU A 27 -38.70 2.41 -10.80
C LEU A 27 -37.83 1.15 -10.74
N ALA A 28 -36.54 1.29 -10.41
CA ALA A 28 -35.66 0.14 -10.17
C ALA A 28 -36.17 -0.68 -8.97
N ALA A 29 -36.44 -0.04 -7.84
CA ALA A 29 -36.98 -0.71 -6.64
C ALA A 29 -38.24 -1.53 -6.95
N ALA A 30 -39.24 -0.93 -7.60
CA ALA A 30 -40.50 -1.58 -7.93
C ALA A 30 -40.27 -2.83 -8.80
N LYS A 31 -39.45 -2.73 -9.86
CA LYS A 31 -39.19 -3.88 -10.75
C LYS A 31 -38.44 -5.02 -10.08
N TYR A 32 -37.45 -4.74 -9.23
CA TYR A 32 -36.74 -5.81 -8.50
C TYR A 32 -37.64 -6.47 -7.45
N LEU A 33 -38.47 -5.70 -6.74
CA LEU A 33 -39.42 -6.25 -5.77
C LEU A 33 -40.51 -7.10 -6.42
N VAL A 34 -41.09 -6.63 -7.54
CA VAL A 34 -42.06 -7.42 -8.33
C VAL A 34 -41.42 -8.71 -8.84
N ALA A 35 -40.22 -8.62 -9.40
CA ALA A 35 -39.52 -9.79 -9.95
C ALA A 35 -39.07 -10.80 -8.87
N GLN A 36 -39.01 -10.40 -7.60
CA GLN A 36 -38.68 -11.29 -6.49
C GLN A 36 -39.83 -12.26 -6.18
N ASN A 37 -41.08 -11.90 -6.54
CA ASN A 37 -42.30 -12.70 -6.33
C ASN A 37 -42.46 -13.20 -4.88
N ALA A 38 -42.11 -12.34 -3.90
CA ALA A 38 -42.13 -12.64 -2.47
C ALA A 38 -43.10 -11.75 -1.67
N PHE A 39 -43.68 -10.71 -2.28
CA PHE A 39 -44.43 -9.67 -1.59
C PHE A 39 -45.86 -9.58 -2.15
N GLU A 40 -46.85 -9.38 -1.29
CA GLU A 40 -48.27 -9.36 -1.66
C GLU A 40 -48.70 -8.02 -2.28
N LYS A 41 -48.15 -6.91 -1.77
CA LYS A 41 -48.53 -5.57 -2.21
C LYS A 41 -47.33 -4.65 -2.29
N ILE A 42 -47.19 -3.96 -3.41
CA ILE A 42 -46.18 -2.92 -3.64
C ILE A 42 -46.90 -1.68 -4.13
N ASP A 43 -46.88 -0.61 -3.33
CA ASP A 43 -47.46 0.68 -3.71
C ASP A 43 -46.33 1.70 -3.93
N VAL A 44 -46.38 2.44 -5.05
CA VAL A 44 -45.44 3.52 -5.36
C VAL A 44 -46.17 4.85 -5.30
N PHE A 45 -45.67 5.80 -4.52
CA PHE A 45 -46.25 7.14 -4.41
C PHE A 45 -45.40 8.16 -5.15
N GLU A 46 -46.00 8.87 -6.11
CA GLU A 46 -45.33 9.91 -6.90
C GLU A 46 -46.12 11.22 -6.81
N GLN A 47 -45.50 12.26 -6.27
CA GLN A 47 -46.13 13.57 -6.10
C GLN A 47 -46.43 14.24 -7.45
N GLN A 48 -45.65 13.93 -8.49
CA GLN A 48 -45.86 14.48 -9.82
C GLN A 48 -46.96 13.74 -10.58
N SER A 49 -47.53 14.38 -11.59
CA SER A 49 -48.49 13.73 -12.50
C SER A 49 -47.88 12.67 -13.45
N GLU A 50 -46.57 12.43 -13.39
CA GLU A 50 -45.85 11.49 -14.28
C GLU A 50 -44.53 11.07 -13.62
N VAL A 51 -43.96 9.92 -14.04
CA VAL A 51 -42.65 9.42 -13.61
C VAL A 51 -41.51 10.33 -14.07
N GLY A 52 -40.31 10.09 -13.51
CA GLY A 52 -39.07 10.75 -13.94
C GLY A 52 -38.29 11.42 -12.82
N GLY A 53 -38.91 11.63 -11.65
CA GLY A 53 -38.29 12.35 -10.54
C GLY A 53 -37.77 13.71 -11.00
N VAL A 54 -36.49 13.99 -10.77
CA VAL A 54 -35.85 15.25 -11.21
C VAL A 54 -35.86 15.44 -12.72
N TRP A 55 -35.91 14.37 -13.52
CA TRP A 55 -35.90 14.45 -14.98
C TRP A 55 -37.21 14.96 -15.57
N LYS A 56 -38.30 14.94 -14.79
CA LYS A 56 -39.54 15.59 -15.21
C LYS A 56 -39.34 17.10 -15.16
N TYR A 57 -39.18 17.69 -16.34
CA TYR A 57 -38.88 19.11 -16.46
C TYR A 57 -40.08 20.01 -16.10
N SER A 58 -39.79 21.11 -15.43
CA SER A 58 -40.74 22.19 -15.15
C SER A 58 -40.30 23.45 -15.89
N ALA A 59 -41.13 23.96 -16.80
CA ALA A 59 -40.78 25.15 -17.61
C ALA A 59 -40.57 26.42 -16.77
N LYS A 60 -41.35 26.58 -15.69
CA LYS A 60 -41.19 27.69 -14.74
C LYS A 60 -40.26 27.28 -13.59
N PRO A 61 -39.40 28.19 -13.09
CA PRO A 61 -38.66 27.97 -11.85
C PRO A 61 -39.57 28.13 -10.62
N SER A 62 -39.11 27.68 -9.45
CA SER A 62 -39.77 27.99 -8.17
C SER A 62 -39.71 29.48 -7.89
N GLU A 63 -40.76 30.02 -7.27
CA GLU A 63 -40.77 31.41 -6.77
C GLU A 63 -40.08 31.52 -5.40
N ASN A 64 -39.84 30.39 -4.71
CA ASN A 64 -39.16 30.38 -3.41
C ASN A 64 -37.65 30.60 -3.56
N HIS A 65 -37.23 31.86 -3.47
CA HIS A 65 -35.83 32.26 -3.43
C HIS A 65 -35.38 32.42 -1.97
N ARG A 66 -34.54 31.50 -1.48
CA ARG A 66 -33.99 31.55 -0.12
C ARG A 66 -32.49 31.82 -0.19
N VAL A 67 -32.08 33.01 0.26
CA VAL A 67 -30.69 33.48 0.20
C VAL A 67 -30.31 34.15 1.53
N PRO A 68 -29.29 33.65 2.25
CA PRO A 68 -28.61 32.37 2.03
C PRO A 68 -29.53 31.18 2.37
N GLN A 69 -29.16 29.97 1.94
CA GLN A 69 -29.85 28.71 2.29
C GLN A 69 -28.84 27.77 2.94
N VAL A 70 -28.78 27.79 4.27
CA VAL A 70 -27.77 27.09 5.08
C VAL A 70 -28.31 25.92 5.91
N SER A 71 -29.62 25.65 5.84
CA SER A 71 -30.27 24.56 6.58
C SER A 71 -31.00 23.60 5.64
N PRO A 72 -31.03 22.28 5.92
CA PRO A 72 -31.92 21.34 5.24
C PRO A 72 -33.39 21.47 5.65
N GLU A 73 -33.65 22.06 6.81
CA GLU A 73 -34.97 22.15 7.45
C GLU A 73 -35.73 23.35 6.89
N CYS A 74 -36.44 23.12 5.79
CA CYS A 74 -37.28 24.15 5.21
C CYS A 74 -38.46 23.52 4.47
N PRO A 75 -39.59 24.24 4.35
CA PRO A 75 -40.75 23.70 3.63
C PRO A 75 -40.36 23.32 2.20
N PRO A 76 -40.83 22.15 1.70
CA PRO A 76 -40.72 21.79 0.29
C PRO A 76 -41.30 22.87 -0.62
N ASP A 77 -40.86 22.89 -1.88
CA ASP A 77 -41.48 23.78 -2.85
C ASP A 77 -42.94 23.38 -3.11
N PRO A 78 -43.88 24.34 -3.14
CA PRO A 78 -45.25 24.07 -3.54
C PRO A 78 -45.30 23.69 -5.03
N PRO A 79 -46.39 23.05 -5.48
CA PRO A 79 -46.63 22.86 -6.91
C PRO A 79 -46.71 24.23 -7.62
N LEU A 80 -46.23 24.27 -8.85
CA LEU A 80 -46.29 25.43 -9.73
C LEU A 80 -47.69 25.55 -10.36
N GLU A 81 -48.20 26.77 -10.43
CA GLU A 81 -49.47 27.08 -11.10
C GLU A 81 -49.43 26.69 -12.59
N PRO A 82 -50.39 25.89 -13.09
CA PRO A 82 -50.51 25.57 -14.51
C PRO A 82 -50.69 26.86 -15.32
N GLY A 83 -49.70 27.20 -16.16
CA GLY A 83 -49.70 28.45 -16.92
C GLY A 83 -50.79 28.58 -17.98
N ASP A 84 -51.60 27.54 -18.22
CA ASP A 84 -52.65 27.47 -19.23
C ASP A 84 -54.07 27.33 -18.65
N GLY A 85 -54.24 27.35 -17.32
CA GLY A 85 -55.55 27.26 -16.67
C GLY A 85 -56.26 25.92 -16.89
N ASN A 86 -55.52 24.85 -17.23
CA ASN A 86 -56.08 23.54 -17.50
C ASN A 86 -55.79 22.57 -16.33
N ASP A 87 -56.75 22.44 -15.41
CA ASP A 87 -56.66 21.63 -14.18
C ASP A 87 -56.43 20.13 -14.45
N ASP A 88 -56.66 19.64 -15.67
CA ASP A 88 -56.50 18.22 -16.03
C ASP A 88 -55.03 17.74 -16.02
N LYS A 89 -54.05 18.64 -16.18
CA LYS A 89 -52.62 18.28 -16.35
C LYS A 89 -51.93 17.80 -15.06
N GLY A 90 -52.58 17.93 -13.91
CA GLY A 90 -52.07 17.53 -12.59
C GLY A 90 -50.90 18.40 -12.09
N PRO A 91 -50.41 18.18 -10.86
CA PRO A 91 -49.43 19.05 -10.22
C PRO A 91 -48.05 18.96 -10.90
N VAL A 92 -47.42 20.13 -11.07
CA VAL A 92 -46.05 20.29 -11.57
C VAL A 92 -45.17 20.80 -10.45
N PHE A 93 -44.05 20.14 -10.17
CA PHE A 93 -43.13 20.58 -9.12
C PHE A 93 -41.85 21.17 -9.72
N PRO A 94 -41.17 22.11 -9.04
CA PRO A 94 -39.92 22.66 -9.52
C PRO A 94 -38.82 21.61 -9.62
N SER A 95 -38.35 21.39 -10.85
CA SER A 95 -37.21 20.53 -11.16
C SER A 95 -35.91 21.35 -11.32
N PRO A 96 -34.73 20.78 -10.98
CA PRO A 96 -33.43 21.39 -11.23
C PRO A 96 -32.97 21.27 -12.70
N MET A 97 -33.76 20.67 -13.59
CA MET A 97 -33.43 20.54 -15.01
C MET A 97 -33.68 21.85 -15.78
N TYR A 98 -32.89 22.09 -16.82
CA TYR A 98 -32.97 23.26 -17.70
C TYR A 98 -32.97 22.86 -19.18
N GLU A 99 -33.40 23.78 -20.04
CA GLU A 99 -33.83 23.46 -21.41
C GLU A 99 -32.71 22.82 -22.25
N LEU A 100 -31.52 23.41 -22.22
CA LEU A 100 -30.36 22.98 -23.02
C LEU A 100 -29.51 21.89 -22.35
N LEU A 101 -30.01 21.28 -21.27
CA LEU A 101 -29.29 20.25 -20.51
C LEU A 101 -29.12 18.98 -21.35
N HIS A 102 -27.87 18.57 -21.46
CA HIS A 102 -27.49 17.21 -21.86
C HIS A 102 -26.83 16.53 -20.68
N THR A 103 -26.96 15.21 -20.59
CA THR A 103 -26.31 14.47 -19.53
C THR A 103 -24.78 14.67 -19.57
N ASN A 104 -24.15 14.49 -18.42
CA ASN A 104 -22.70 14.37 -18.31
C ASN A 104 -22.24 12.89 -18.32
N ILE A 105 -23.16 11.95 -18.54
CA ILE A 105 -22.93 10.51 -18.54
C ILE A 105 -23.35 9.96 -19.91
N PRO A 106 -22.49 9.19 -20.61
CA PRO A 106 -22.82 8.67 -21.93
C PRO A 106 -23.94 7.63 -21.88
N ARG A 107 -24.68 7.49 -23.00
CA ARG A 107 -25.79 6.55 -23.16
C ARG A 107 -25.40 5.08 -23.00
N GLY A 108 -24.11 4.73 -23.06
CA GLY A 108 -23.59 3.38 -22.79
C GLY A 108 -23.47 3.02 -21.30
N LEU A 109 -23.52 4.02 -20.40
CA LEU A 109 -23.39 3.82 -18.95
C LEU A 109 -24.68 4.08 -18.18
N MET A 110 -25.45 5.06 -18.61
CA MET A 110 -26.61 5.54 -17.86
C MET A 110 -27.85 4.63 -17.84
N PRO A 111 -28.19 3.79 -18.83
CA PRO A 111 -29.48 3.08 -18.83
C PRO A 111 -29.52 1.94 -17.80
N PHE A 112 -30.73 1.49 -17.50
CA PHE A 112 -30.98 0.21 -16.85
C PHE A 112 -30.54 -0.94 -17.75
N THR A 113 -29.87 -1.95 -17.20
CA THR A 113 -29.21 -3.01 -18.00
C THR A 113 -30.17 -3.82 -18.86
N ASP A 114 -31.43 -3.94 -18.44
CA ASP A 114 -32.51 -4.67 -19.13
C ASP A 114 -33.33 -3.81 -20.11
N PHE A 115 -33.02 -2.52 -20.23
CA PHE A 115 -33.71 -1.60 -21.12
C PHE A 115 -32.72 -0.53 -21.63
N PRO A 116 -31.96 -0.78 -22.71
CA PRO A 116 -30.96 0.17 -23.19
C PRO A 116 -31.58 1.43 -23.82
N PHE A 117 -30.82 2.52 -23.87
CA PHE A 117 -31.19 3.69 -24.69
C PHE A 117 -31.16 3.34 -26.18
N SER A 118 -31.97 4.06 -26.99
CA SER A 118 -31.96 3.93 -28.45
C SER A 118 -30.60 4.36 -29.04
N ASP A 119 -30.09 3.59 -30.01
CA ASP A 119 -28.84 3.89 -30.72
C ASP A 119 -28.91 5.15 -31.59
N ASN A 120 -30.11 5.67 -31.85
CA ASN A 120 -30.30 6.88 -32.63
C ASN A 120 -30.03 8.16 -31.83
N LEU A 121 -29.94 8.08 -30.50
CA LEU A 121 -29.70 9.21 -29.62
C LEU A 121 -28.25 9.72 -29.69
N LEU A 122 -28.03 10.94 -29.22
CA LEU A 122 -26.69 11.48 -29.02
C LEU A 122 -25.95 10.69 -27.93
N ILE A 123 -24.61 10.66 -28.01
CA ILE A 123 -23.79 9.92 -27.04
C ILE A 123 -24.01 10.42 -25.60
N PHE A 124 -24.31 11.71 -25.43
CA PHE A 124 -24.83 12.29 -24.20
C PHE A 124 -26.29 12.71 -24.43
N PRO A 125 -27.29 11.93 -23.96
CA PRO A 125 -28.69 12.22 -24.19
C PRO A 125 -29.12 13.60 -23.67
N SER A 126 -30.15 14.18 -24.27
CA SER A 126 -30.81 15.38 -23.74
C SER A 126 -31.65 15.02 -22.51
N ARG A 127 -32.10 16.04 -21.74
CA ARG A 127 -33.02 15.79 -20.61
C ARG A 127 -34.32 15.09 -21.07
N ASP A 128 -34.82 15.46 -22.25
CA ASP A 128 -36.10 14.97 -22.77
C ASP A 128 -35.96 13.49 -23.15
N ASP A 129 -34.84 13.11 -23.76
CA ASP A 129 -34.52 11.70 -24.04
C ASP A 129 -34.51 10.83 -22.77
N VAL A 130 -33.97 11.36 -21.66
CA VAL A 130 -33.93 10.64 -20.37
C VAL A 130 -35.33 10.55 -19.76
N GLN A 131 -36.14 11.61 -19.85
CA GLN A 131 -37.52 11.58 -19.35
C GLN A 131 -38.36 10.57 -20.14
N ASP A 132 -38.30 10.61 -21.47
CA ASP A 132 -39.03 9.67 -22.34
C ASP A 132 -38.62 8.22 -22.09
N TYR A 133 -37.32 7.99 -21.89
CA TYR A 133 -36.80 6.69 -21.50
C TYR A 133 -37.40 6.16 -20.18
N LEU A 134 -37.50 7.00 -19.14
CA LEU A 134 -38.09 6.60 -17.86
C LEU A 134 -39.59 6.33 -17.98
N VAL A 135 -40.30 7.11 -18.79
CA VAL A 135 -41.72 6.87 -19.11
C VAL A 135 -41.89 5.53 -19.80
N GLN A 136 -41.06 5.20 -20.78
CA GLN A 136 -41.09 3.90 -21.47
C GLN A 136 -40.72 2.74 -20.54
N TYR A 137 -39.68 2.88 -19.71
CA TYR A 137 -39.26 1.86 -18.75
C TYR A 137 -40.33 1.56 -17.70
N SER A 138 -41.19 2.53 -17.37
CA SER A 138 -42.21 2.40 -16.33
C SER A 138 -43.49 1.64 -16.76
N GLN A 139 -43.72 1.43 -18.06
CA GLN A 139 -45.04 1.07 -18.60
C GLN A 139 -45.69 -0.16 -17.95
N ASP A 140 -44.90 -1.21 -17.69
CA ASP A 140 -45.32 -2.46 -17.08
C ASP A 140 -45.62 -2.36 -15.58
N ILE A 141 -45.11 -1.34 -14.88
CA ILE A 141 -45.31 -1.13 -13.44
C ILE A 141 -46.19 0.06 -13.09
N ARG A 142 -46.74 0.80 -14.08
CA ARG A 142 -47.58 1.98 -13.83
C ARG A 142 -48.81 1.70 -12.97
N HIS A 143 -49.32 0.47 -13.02
CA HIS A 143 -50.45 0.03 -12.21
C HIS A 143 -50.16 0.01 -10.70
N LEU A 144 -48.88 0.03 -10.31
CA LEU A 144 -48.43 0.15 -8.92
C LEU A 144 -48.28 1.61 -8.45
N ILE A 145 -48.33 2.58 -9.39
CA ILE A 145 -47.97 3.98 -9.13
C ILE A 145 -49.22 4.83 -8.91
N SER A 146 -49.31 5.40 -7.71
CA SER A 146 -50.25 6.45 -7.36
C SER A 146 -49.64 7.82 -7.69
N PHE A 147 -49.97 8.36 -8.86
CA PHE A 147 -49.53 9.68 -9.29
C PHE A 147 -50.24 10.80 -8.55
N SER A 148 -49.65 12.00 -8.57
CA SER A 148 -50.21 13.18 -7.89
C SER A 148 -50.47 12.94 -6.40
N THR A 149 -49.63 12.12 -5.77
CA THR A 149 -49.79 11.68 -4.38
C THR A 149 -48.53 12.03 -3.59
N GLU A 150 -48.65 12.98 -2.66
CA GLU A 150 -47.56 13.45 -1.81
C GLU A 150 -47.51 12.64 -0.51
N VAL A 151 -46.35 12.09 -0.16
CA VAL A 151 -46.16 11.47 1.17
C VAL A 151 -45.90 12.56 2.20
N LYS A 152 -46.80 12.72 3.17
CA LYS A 152 -46.71 13.75 4.21
C LYS A 152 -45.93 13.25 5.43
N ASN A 153 -46.08 11.97 5.79
CA ASN A 153 -45.49 11.41 6.99
C ASN A 153 -45.25 9.91 6.87
N VAL A 154 -44.18 9.42 7.50
CA VAL A 154 -43.83 8.00 7.63
C VAL A 154 -43.42 7.78 9.09
N ARG A 155 -44.25 7.04 9.84
CA ARG A 155 -44.06 6.82 11.28
C ARG A 155 -43.86 5.34 11.56
N LEU A 156 -42.84 5.03 12.36
CA LEU A 156 -42.71 3.70 12.94
C LEU A 156 -43.84 3.49 13.95
N ARG A 157 -44.59 2.40 13.79
CA ARG A 157 -45.65 1.98 14.70
C ARG A 157 -45.02 1.25 15.88
N GLN A 158 -45.45 1.59 17.09
CA GLN A 158 -45.03 0.86 18.30
C GLN A 158 -45.84 -0.43 18.40
N ASP A 159 -45.25 -1.54 17.96
CA ASP A 159 -45.82 -2.88 18.08
C ASP A 159 -45.35 -3.54 19.41
N PRO A 160 -46.25 -4.06 20.27
CA PRO A 160 -45.86 -4.87 21.42
C PRO A 160 -45.07 -6.15 21.09
N GLU A 161 -45.07 -6.62 19.84
CA GLU A 161 -44.30 -7.80 19.38
C GLU A 161 -42.90 -7.46 18.81
N GLU A 162 -42.44 -6.21 18.93
CA GLU A 162 -41.14 -5.70 18.41
C GLU A 162 -40.95 -5.83 16.88
N LYS A 163 -42.02 -6.02 16.10
CA LYS A 163 -41.98 -6.02 14.62
C LYS A 163 -42.05 -4.59 14.07
N ASP A 164 -41.16 -4.27 13.12
CA ASP A 164 -41.24 -3.00 12.38
C ASP A 164 -42.52 -2.94 11.51
N GLN A 165 -43.34 -1.91 11.73
CA GLN A 165 -44.43 -1.53 10.84
C GLN A 165 -44.45 -0.01 10.67
N TRP A 166 -44.87 0.46 9.49
CA TRP A 166 -44.78 1.85 9.09
C TRP A 166 -46.14 2.40 8.66
N ASP A 167 -46.64 3.41 9.38
CA ASP A 167 -47.81 4.17 8.96
C ASP A 167 -47.35 5.26 7.97
N VAL A 168 -47.78 5.12 6.72
CA VAL A 168 -47.48 6.06 5.62
C VAL A 168 -48.73 6.89 5.35
N GLU A 169 -48.64 8.19 5.61
CA GLU A 169 -49.69 9.17 5.39
C GLU A 169 -49.46 9.89 4.05
N VAL A 170 -50.46 9.83 3.18
CA VAL A 170 -50.39 10.36 1.81
C VAL A 170 -51.54 11.33 1.53
N LEU A 171 -51.24 12.40 0.80
CA LEU A 171 -52.17 13.42 0.35
C LEU A 171 -52.35 13.30 -1.16
N SER A 172 -53.58 13.08 -1.61
CA SER A 172 -53.94 13.22 -3.02
C SER A 172 -53.97 14.70 -3.39
N LEU A 173 -53.05 15.13 -4.25
CA LEU A 173 -52.97 16.51 -4.72
C LEU A 173 -54.09 16.87 -5.70
N ARG A 174 -54.88 15.89 -6.15
CA ARG A 174 -56.05 16.10 -7.01
C ARG A 174 -57.33 16.29 -6.21
N THR A 175 -57.54 15.47 -5.16
CA THR A 175 -58.77 15.48 -4.37
C THR A 175 -58.64 16.23 -3.04
N GLY A 176 -57.41 16.47 -2.58
CA GLY A 176 -57.13 17.00 -1.23
C GLY A 176 -57.34 15.97 -0.11
N GLU A 177 -57.62 14.71 -0.45
CA GLU A 177 -57.87 13.65 0.51
C GLU A 177 -56.57 13.17 1.17
N LEU A 178 -56.57 13.13 2.50
CA LEU A 178 -55.49 12.59 3.32
C LEU A 178 -55.85 11.17 3.74
N THR A 179 -54.99 10.21 3.44
CA THR A 179 -55.18 8.80 3.81
C THR A 179 -53.94 8.24 4.48
N THR A 180 -54.11 7.23 5.32
CA THR A 180 -53.01 6.53 6.00
C THR A 180 -53.14 5.04 5.77
N ALA A 181 -52.04 4.38 5.41
CA ALA A 181 -51.95 2.94 5.27
C ALA A 181 -50.70 2.41 5.96
N THR A 182 -50.79 1.21 6.52
CA THR A 182 -49.69 0.53 7.20
C THR A 182 -48.96 -0.42 6.24
N TYR A 183 -47.63 -0.37 6.27
CA TYR A 183 -46.70 -1.17 5.46
C TYR A 183 -45.67 -1.86 6.36
N ASP A 184 -45.15 -3.01 5.91
CA ASP A 184 -44.11 -3.75 6.63
C ASP A 184 -42.70 -3.22 6.29
N ALA A 185 -42.54 -2.61 5.11
CA ALA A 185 -41.26 -2.03 4.68
C ALA A 185 -41.46 -0.78 3.81
N VAL A 186 -40.46 0.12 3.84
CA VAL A 186 -40.49 1.39 3.11
C VAL A 186 -39.19 1.62 2.34
N VAL A 187 -39.31 1.94 1.05
CA VAL A 187 -38.21 2.37 0.19
C VAL A 187 -38.29 3.88 -0.01
N VAL A 188 -37.27 4.61 0.44
CA VAL A 188 -37.17 6.06 0.31
C VAL A 188 -36.40 6.41 -0.97
N ALA A 189 -37.13 6.55 -2.08
CA ALA A 189 -36.59 6.80 -3.42
C ALA A 189 -36.87 8.23 -3.93
N SER A 190 -37.13 9.18 -3.03
CA SER A 190 -37.56 10.55 -3.33
C SER A 190 -36.44 11.44 -3.91
N GLY A 191 -35.18 10.98 -3.90
CA GLY A 191 -34.01 11.74 -4.35
C GLY A 191 -33.60 12.86 -3.38
N HIS A 192 -32.53 13.59 -3.73
CA HIS A 192 -31.89 14.57 -2.84
C HIS A 192 -31.47 15.90 -3.52
N TYR A 193 -32.04 16.22 -4.69
CA TYR A 193 -31.73 17.43 -5.46
C TYR A 193 -32.81 18.53 -5.34
N SER A 194 -33.51 18.58 -4.21
CA SER A 194 -34.64 19.51 -4.00
C SER A 194 -34.26 20.71 -3.13
N ILE A 195 -33.55 20.50 -2.02
CA ILE A 195 -33.18 21.59 -1.10
C ILE A 195 -31.80 22.12 -1.48
N ILE A 196 -31.73 23.36 -1.97
CA ILE A 196 -30.50 23.99 -2.45
C ILE A 196 -29.55 24.33 -1.28
N TYR A 197 -28.26 24.49 -1.57
CA TYR A 197 -27.29 25.04 -0.62
C TYR A 197 -26.73 26.34 -1.17
N ILE A 198 -26.95 27.46 -0.45
CA ILE A 198 -26.29 28.75 -0.71
C ILE A 198 -25.56 29.15 0.58
N PRO A 199 -24.22 29.24 0.58
CA PRO A 199 -23.45 29.56 1.78
C PRO A 199 -23.78 30.95 2.32
N ASP A 200 -23.71 31.11 3.65
CA ASP A 200 -23.78 32.41 4.30
C ASP A 200 -22.43 33.14 4.15
N ILE A 201 -22.34 33.98 3.12
CA ILE A 201 -21.17 34.81 2.81
C ILE A 201 -21.42 36.20 3.40
N LYS A 202 -20.39 36.82 3.96
CA LYS A 202 -20.49 38.14 4.60
C LYS A 202 -21.26 39.14 3.73
N GLY A 203 -22.33 39.72 4.28
CA GLY A 203 -23.17 40.72 3.60
C GLY A 203 -24.24 40.17 2.64
N ILE A 204 -24.30 38.85 2.39
CA ILE A 204 -25.21 38.28 1.38
C ILE A 204 -26.69 38.53 1.69
N SER A 205 -27.08 38.47 2.97
CA SER A 205 -28.47 38.68 3.40
C SER A 205 -28.94 40.12 3.16
N GLU A 206 -28.11 41.10 3.51
CA GLU A 206 -28.39 42.53 3.29
C GLU A 206 -28.40 42.85 1.78
N PHE A 207 -27.46 42.26 1.04
CA PHE A 207 -27.38 42.40 -0.41
C PHE A 207 -28.63 41.84 -1.10
N ASN A 208 -29.07 40.64 -0.74
CA ASN A 208 -30.29 40.04 -1.30
C ASN A 208 -31.54 40.81 -0.91
N SER A 209 -31.62 41.35 0.31
CA SER A 209 -32.75 42.19 0.74
C SER A 209 -32.85 43.48 -0.09
N THR A 210 -31.71 44.03 -0.50
CA THR A 210 -31.65 45.24 -1.33
C THR A 210 -31.86 44.94 -2.82
N TYR A 211 -31.33 43.81 -3.30
CA TYR A 211 -31.34 43.39 -4.70
C TYR A 211 -31.82 41.92 -4.86
N PRO A 212 -33.11 41.63 -4.61
CA PRO A 212 -33.63 40.26 -4.51
C PRO A 212 -33.53 39.44 -5.81
N GLU A 213 -33.45 40.13 -6.96
CA GLU A 213 -33.38 39.49 -8.28
C GLU A 213 -31.94 39.12 -8.72
N VAL A 214 -30.92 39.51 -7.94
CA VAL A 214 -29.52 39.34 -8.36
C VAL A 214 -29.00 37.94 -8.03
N ILE A 215 -29.37 37.36 -6.88
CA ILE A 215 -28.83 36.08 -6.45
C ILE A 215 -29.81 34.95 -6.78
N SER A 216 -29.32 33.93 -7.48
CA SER A 216 -30.08 32.73 -7.84
C SER A 216 -29.27 31.46 -7.62
N HIS A 217 -29.87 30.31 -7.87
CA HIS A 217 -29.25 28.99 -7.81
C HIS A 217 -29.47 28.22 -9.12
N SER A 218 -28.59 27.28 -9.45
CA SER A 218 -28.68 26.46 -10.66
C SER A 218 -30.01 25.71 -10.81
N LYS A 219 -30.68 25.40 -9.68
CA LYS A 219 -32.04 24.82 -9.64
C LYS A 219 -33.08 25.68 -10.40
N TYR A 220 -32.93 27.00 -10.36
CA TYR A 220 -33.88 27.96 -10.94
C TYR A 220 -33.48 28.39 -12.36
N TYR A 221 -32.29 28.02 -12.83
CA TYR A 221 -31.86 28.28 -14.18
C TYR A 221 -32.73 27.50 -15.19
N ARG A 222 -33.05 28.12 -16.34
CA ARG A 222 -33.84 27.47 -17.42
C ARG A 222 -33.20 27.65 -18.78
N THR A 223 -32.80 28.88 -19.08
CA THR A 223 -32.22 29.29 -20.36
C THR A 223 -31.18 30.39 -20.14
N PRO A 224 -30.22 30.58 -21.05
CA PRO A 224 -29.27 31.69 -20.97
C PRO A 224 -29.90 33.06 -21.29
N GLU A 225 -31.01 33.11 -22.05
CA GLU A 225 -31.59 34.36 -22.57
C GLU A 225 -31.85 35.47 -21.53
N PRO A 226 -32.37 35.20 -20.31
CA PRO A 226 -32.59 36.22 -19.28
C PRO A 226 -31.31 36.91 -18.76
N PHE A 227 -30.14 36.39 -19.13
CA PHE A 227 -28.82 36.90 -18.75
C PHE A 227 -28.13 37.68 -19.87
N ARG A 228 -28.81 37.90 -21.01
CA ARG A 228 -28.26 38.64 -22.15
C ARG A 228 -27.79 40.03 -21.73
N ASN A 229 -26.56 40.38 -22.10
CA ASN A 229 -25.90 41.66 -21.80
C ASN A 229 -25.80 42.01 -20.30
N LYS A 230 -26.08 41.07 -19.39
CA LYS A 230 -25.92 41.25 -17.94
C LYS A 230 -24.49 40.92 -17.53
N LYS A 231 -24.00 41.58 -16.48
CA LYS A 231 -22.75 41.19 -15.81
C LYS A 231 -23.00 40.07 -14.82
N VAL A 232 -22.44 38.89 -15.08
CA VAL A 232 -22.82 37.67 -14.38
C VAL A 232 -21.63 37.00 -13.69
N ILE A 233 -21.88 36.47 -12.50
CA ILE A 233 -20.97 35.58 -11.77
C ILE A 233 -21.62 34.20 -11.64
N VAL A 234 -20.91 33.13 -12.00
CA VAL A 234 -21.29 31.76 -11.66
C VAL A 234 -20.42 31.28 -10.50
N VAL A 235 -21.03 30.72 -9.45
CA VAL A 235 -20.30 30.25 -8.26
C VAL A 235 -20.28 28.72 -8.23
N GLY A 236 -19.08 28.13 -8.39
CA GLY A 236 -18.86 26.69 -8.42
C GLY A 236 -18.62 26.12 -9.82
N ASN A 237 -17.71 25.16 -9.92
CA ASN A 237 -17.23 24.57 -11.19
C ASN A 237 -17.45 23.04 -11.27
N ALA A 238 -18.51 22.53 -10.64
CA ALA A 238 -18.98 21.17 -10.87
C ALA A 238 -19.82 21.08 -12.15
N ALA A 239 -20.49 19.94 -12.40
CA ALA A 239 -21.23 19.67 -13.64
C ALA A 239 -22.19 20.81 -14.06
N SER A 240 -23.11 21.23 -13.20
CA SER A 240 -24.04 22.32 -13.51
C SER A 240 -23.36 23.68 -13.62
N GLY A 241 -22.32 23.93 -12.82
CA GLY A 241 -21.61 25.21 -12.82
C GLY A 241 -20.89 25.46 -14.14
N LEU A 242 -20.19 24.45 -14.65
CA LEU A 242 -19.48 24.54 -15.93
C LEU A 242 -20.45 24.61 -17.12
N ASP A 243 -21.51 23.79 -17.13
CA ASP A 243 -22.49 23.81 -18.22
C ASP A 243 -23.24 25.15 -18.28
N ILE A 244 -23.73 25.65 -17.13
CA ILE A 244 -24.38 26.97 -17.07
C ILE A 244 -23.40 28.08 -17.44
N ALA A 245 -22.15 28.05 -16.95
CA ALA A 245 -21.15 29.06 -17.32
C ALA A 245 -20.88 29.08 -18.83
N SER A 246 -20.77 27.91 -19.47
CA SER A 246 -20.58 27.82 -20.93
C SER A 246 -21.75 28.37 -21.75
N GLN A 247 -22.97 28.29 -21.24
CA GLN A 247 -24.16 28.84 -21.89
C GLN A 247 -24.28 30.34 -21.65
N LEU A 248 -23.97 30.80 -20.43
CA LEU A 248 -24.06 32.20 -20.05
C LEU A 248 -22.99 33.05 -20.73
N SER A 249 -21.77 32.54 -20.87
CA SER A 249 -20.67 33.26 -21.55
C SER A 249 -20.97 33.57 -23.01
N GLN A 250 -21.93 32.91 -23.65
CA GLN A 250 -22.32 33.20 -25.02
C GLN A 250 -23.27 34.40 -25.15
N VAL A 251 -23.91 34.82 -24.05
CA VAL A 251 -24.95 35.87 -24.08
C VAL A 251 -24.71 37.01 -23.09
N SER A 252 -23.99 36.76 -22.00
CA SER A 252 -23.72 37.75 -20.96
C SER A 252 -22.67 38.78 -21.40
N GLN A 253 -22.59 39.88 -20.66
CA GLN A 253 -21.46 40.81 -20.78
C GLN A 253 -20.15 40.06 -20.49
N GLN A 254 -19.13 40.27 -21.33
CA GLN A 254 -17.81 39.68 -21.14
C GLN A 254 -16.90 40.55 -20.26
N PRO A 255 -16.03 39.94 -19.44
CA PRO A 255 -15.96 38.49 -19.19
C PRO A 255 -17.08 38.03 -18.25
N LEU A 256 -17.61 36.81 -18.49
CA LEU A 256 -18.34 36.07 -17.46
C LEU A 256 -17.36 35.71 -16.34
N LEU A 257 -17.71 35.92 -15.07
CA LEU A 257 -16.84 35.54 -13.96
C LEU A 257 -17.23 34.17 -13.40
N LEU A 258 -16.27 33.27 -13.28
CA LEU A 258 -16.45 31.95 -12.66
C LEU A 258 -15.73 31.93 -11.31
N SER A 259 -16.49 32.08 -10.22
CA SER A 259 -15.95 32.08 -8.85
C SER A 259 -15.82 30.67 -8.31
N VAL A 260 -14.59 30.28 -7.94
CA VAL A 260 -14.28 28.91 -7.53
C VAL A 260 -13.41 28.83 -6.27
N ARG A 261 -13.55 27.73 -5.53
CA ARG A 261 -12.67 27.37 -4.40
C ARG A 261 -11.48 26.50 -4.84
N THR A 262 -11.66 25.75 -5.93
CA THR A 262 -10.65 24.85 -6.48
C THR A 262 -10.50 25.19 -7.95
N PRO A 263 -9.27 25.39 -8.47
CA PRO A 263 -9.04 25.78 -9.85
C PRO A 263 -9.76 24.87 -10.85
N THR A 264 -10.34 25.48 -11.87
CA THR A 264 -10.99 24.79 -12.99
C THR A 264 -9.91 24.25 -13.94
N PRO A 265 -10.00 22.99 -14.40
CA PRO A 265 -9.08 22.49 -15.41
C PRO A 265 -9.06 23.42 -16.64
N GLU A 266 -7.87 23.70 -17.17
CA GLU A 266 -7.64 24.68 -18.25
C GLU A 266 -8.58 24.49 -19.44
N ALA A 267 -8.69 23.26 -19.97
CA ALA A 267 -9.57 22.96 -21.08
C ALA A 267 -11.07 23.19 -20.79
N ASN A 268 -11.50 23.04 -19.53
CA ASN A 268 -12.86 23.36 -19.12
C ASN A 268 -13.05 24.87 -19.03
N LEU A 269 -12.08 25.61 -18.49
CA LEU A 269 -12.13 27.06 -18.40
C LEU A 269 -12.18 27.70 -19.80
N GLU A 270 -11.31 27.25 -20.71
CA GLU A 270 -11.30 27.65 -22.12
C GLU A 270 -12.65 27.38 -22.79
N TRP A 271 -13.23 26.19 -22.59
CA TRP A 271 -14.55 25.86 -23.13
C TRP A 271 -15.65 26.77 -22.59
N THR A 272 -15.63 27.08 -21.29
CA THR A 272 -16.61 28.02 -20.73
C THR A 272 -16.43 29.43 -21.26
N GLY A 273 -15.23 29.83 -21.70
CA GLY A 273 -14.91 31.20 -22.08
C GLY A 273 -15.02 32.19 -20.90
N ALA A 274 -15.07 31.70 -19.67
CA ALA A 274 -15.18 32.51 -18.47
C ALA A 274 -13.80 32.94 -17.95
N GLU A 275 -13.77 34.06 -17.23
CA GLU A 275 -12.63 34.45 -16.40
C GLU A 275 -12.78 33.80 -15.02
N GLU A 276 -11.82 32.96 -14.64
CA GLU A 276 -11.79 32.38 -13.30
C GLU A 276 -11.41 33.44 -12.26
N VAL A 277 -12.19 33.51 -11.18
CA VAL A 277 -11.94 34.39 -10.03
C VAL A 277 -12.00 33.58 -8.72
N PRO A 278 -11.33 34.03 -7.64
CA PRO A 278 -11.41 33.36 -6.35
C PRO A 278 -12.82 33.36 -5.76
N GLU A 279 -12.99 32.62 -4.67
CA GLU A 279 -14.23 32.60 -3.88
C GLU A 279 -14.62 34.02 -3.43
N ILE A 280 -15.92 34.31 -3.47
CA ILE A 280 -16.48 35.56 -2.94
C ILE A 280 -16.25 35.60 -1.43
N GLU A 281 -15.59 36.65 -0.96
CA GLU A 281 -15.35 36.91 0.46
C GLU A 281 -16.48 37.74 1.09
N GLU A 282 -16.99 38.73 0.36
CA GLU A 282 -17.95 39.70 0.90
C GLU A 282 -18.84 40.30 -0.20
N PHE A 283 -20.13 40.47 0.10
CA PHE A 283 -21.09 41.23 -0.69
C PHE A 283 -21.14 42.69 -0.22
N LEU A 284 -21.08 43.64 -1.17
CA LEU A 284 -21.02 45.07 -0.92
C LEU A 284 -22.25 45.76 -1.53
N VAL A 285 -23.14 46.26 -0.66
CA VAL A 285 -24.48 46.76 -1.05
C VAL A 285 -24.43 48.05 -1.87
N ALA A 286 -23.61 49.02 -1.47
CA ALA A 286 -23.62 50.38 -2.02
C ALA A 286 -23.42 50.43 -3.55
N ASP A 287 -22.59 49.54 -4.10
CA ASP A 287 -22.20 49.50 -5.51
C ASP A 287 -22.70 48.25 -6.26
N ARG A 288 -23.61 47.46 -5.65
CA ARG A 288 -24.03 46.15 -6.15
C ARG A 288 -22.81 45.30 -6.55
N ALA A 289 -21.88 45.16 -5.61
CA ALA A 289 -20.53 44.65 -5.82
C ALA A 289 -20.22 43.43 -4.95
N VAL A 290 -19.20 42.67 -5.34
CA VAL A 290 -18.60 41.63 -4.50
C VAL A 290 -17.10 41.84 -4.38
N ARG A 291 -16.53 41.45 -3.24
CA ARG A 291 -15.09 41.33 -3.01
C ARG A 291 -14.72 39.86 -3.06
N PHE A 292 -13.72 39.52 -3.87
CA PHE A 292 -13.12 38.18 -3.91
C PHE A 292 -11.97 38.07 -2.90
N LYS A 293 -11.58 36.84 -2.56
CA LYS A 293 -10.50 36.56 -1.58
C LYS A 293 -9.11 37.11 -1.95
N ASP A 294 -8.86 37.46 -3.20
CA ASP A 294 -7.63 38.14 -3.64
C ASP A 294 -7.69 39.67 -3.45
N GLY A 295 -8.80 40.19 -2.94
CA GLY A 295 -9.05 41.61 -2.73
C GLY A 295 -9.67 42.32 -3.93
N ARG A 296 -9.82 41.68 -5.10
CA ARG A 296 -10.51 42.26 -6.26
C ARG A 296 -11.95 42.57 -5.91
N VAL A 297 -12.40 43.76 -6.28
CA VAL A 297 -13.80 44.19 -6.13
C VAL A 297 -14.44 44.31 -7.50
N GLU A 298 -15.48 43.54 -7.73
CA GLU A 298 -16.27 43.60 -8.96
C GLU A 298 -17.60 44.31 -8.71
N LYS A 299 -17.87 45.38 -9.46
CA LYS A 299 -19.05 46.26 -9.26
C LYS A 299 -20.14 46.06 -10.31
N ASN A 300 -21.33 46.59 -10.03
CA ASN A 300 -22.48 46.63 -10.94
C ASN A 300 -22.94 45.23 -11.40
N ILE A 301 -22.88 44.22 -10.53
CA ILE A 301 -23.21 42.83 -10.87
C ILE A 301 -24.72 42.68 -11.07
N ASP A 302 -25.15 42.18 -12.22
CA ASP A 302 -26.57 42.04 -12.56
C ASP A 302 -27.15 40.68 -12.16
N ALA A 303 -26.32 39.63 -12.10
CA ALA A 303 -26.75 38.31 -11.63
C ALA A 303 -25.60 37.47 -11.05
N ILE A 304 -25.92 36.63 -10.07
CA ILE A 304 -25.03 35.66 -9.44
C ILE A 304 -25.75 34.32 -9.37
N VAL A 305 -25.23 33.30 -10.06
CA VAL A 305 -25.84 31.96 -10.11
C VAL A 305 -25.00 30.99 -9.28
N PHE A 306 -25.52 30.57 -8.13
CA PHE A 306 -24.89 29.56 -7.29
C PHE A 306 -25.11 28.15 -7.84
N ALA A 307 -24.03 27.41 -8.09
CA ALA A 307 -24.02 26.00 -8.45
C ALA A 307 -23.35 25.17 -7.33
N THR A 308 -23.74 25.43 -6.09
CA THR A 308 -23.08 24.97 -4.86
C THR A 308 -23.64 23.68 -4.27
N GLY A 309 -24.65 23.08 -4.91
CA GLY A 309 -25.18 21.75 -4.58
C GLY A 309 -26.44 21.80 -3.73
N TYR A 310 -26.75 20.67 -3.09
CA TYR A 310 -28.02 20.43 -2.40
C TYR A 310 -27.77 19.78 -1.04
N PHE A 311 -28.72 19.96 -0.13
CA PHE A 311 -28.80 19.23 1.13
C PHE A 311 -29.64 17.96 0.97
N TYR A 312 -29.26 16.90 1.71
CA TYR A 312 -30.19 15.81 2.01
C TYR A 312 -31.31 16.35 2.91
N SER A 313 -32.55 16.04 2.60
CA SER A 313 -33.72 16.44 3.40
C SER A 313 -34.82 15.39 3.25
N LEU A 314 -35.34 14.91 4.38
CA LEU A 314 -36.33 13.84 4.47
C LEU A 314 -37.42 14.24 5.48
N PRO A 315 -38.17 15.33 5.24
CA PRO A 315 -39.06 15.92 6.24
C PRO A 315 -40.21 14.99 6.65
N PHE A 316 -40.63 14.08 5.78
CA PHE A 316 -41.67 13.08 6.08
C PHE A 316 -41.20 11.98 7.07
N LEU A 317 -39.91 11.92 7.43
CA LEU A 317 -39.35 10.99 8.43
C LEU A 317 -38.98 11.68 9.75
N SER A 318 -39.50 12.89 10.00
CA SER A 318 -39.13 13.69 11.18
C SER A 318 -39.49 13.05 12.54
N SER A 319 -40.37 12.04 12.55
CA SER A 319 -40.74 11.32 13.76
C SER A 319 -39.71 10.29 14.21
N LEU A 320 -38.77 9.90 13.35
CA LEU A 320 -37.75 8.89 13.68
C LEU A 320 -36.70 9.51 14.61
N GLN A 321 -36.32 8.76 15.66
CA GLN A 321 -35.32 9.18 16.65
C GLN A 321 -34.22 8.10 16.75
N PRO A 322 -32.93 8.49 16.64
CA PRO A 322 -32.42 9.83 16.36
C PRO A 322 -32.75 10.32 14.93
N PRO A 323 -32.72 11.64 14.66
CA PRO A 323 -33.02 12.17 13.33
C PRO A 323 -31.96 11.73 12.30
N LEU A 324 -32.44 11.23 11.16
CA LEU A 324 -31.59 10.75 10.05
C LEU A 324 -30.77 11.87 9.41
N VAL A 325 -31.33 13.07 9.32
CA VAL A 325 -30.71 14.25 8.73
C VAL A 325 -30.54 15.31 9.81
N THR A 326 -29.32 15.81 9.97
CA THR A 326 -29.01 16.88 10.94
C THR A 326 -28.68 18.19 10.23
N ASP A 327 -27.48 18.28 9.64
CA ASP A 327 -26.97 19.48 8.96
C ASP A 327 -27.19 19.44 7.44
N GLY A 328 -27.90 18.42 6.95
CA GLY A 328 -28.16 18.20 5.53
C GLY A 328 -26.97 17.67 4.73
N ARG A 329 -25.80 17.44 5.34
CA ARG A 329 -24.60 16.97 4.64
C ARG A 329 -24.57 15.46 4.45
N ARG A 330 -25.31 14.72 5.27
CA ARG A 330 -25.49 13.26 5.15
C ARG A 330 -26.82 12.78 5.74
N VAL A 331 -27.17 11.56 5.38
CA VAL A 331 -28.18 10.71 6.06
C VAL A 331 -27.43 9.74 6.99
N ARG A 332 -27.82 9.66 8.25
CA ARG A 332 -27.22 8.90 9.36
C ARG A 332 -28.03 7.64 9.67
N GLY A 333 -27.46 6.73 10.45
CA GLY A 333 -28.09 5.48 10.86
C GLY A 333 -28.13 4.46 9.73
N LEU A 334 -27.20 4.52 8.76
CA LEU A 334 -27.27 3.70 7.54
C LEU A 334 -26.10 2.71 7.40
N TYR A 335 -26.40 1.45 7.10
CA TYR A 335 -25.43 0.46 6.65
C TYR A 335 -25.29 0.49 5.12
N LYS A 336 -24.05 0.56 4.63
CA LYS A 336 -23.69 0.63 3.20
C LYS A 336 -24.47 1.70 2.42
N HIS A 337 -24.76 2.84 3.06
CA HIS A 337 -25.57 3.93 2.51
C HIS A 337 -27.00 3.52 2.10
N LEU A 338 -27.50 2.37 2.56
CA LEU A 338 -28.74 1.76 2.06
C LEU A 338 -29.72 1.41 3.19
N PHE A 339 -29.35 0.51 4.10
CA PHE A 339 -30.27 0.01 5.13
C PHE A 339 -30.26 0.89 6.37
N HIS A 340 -31.41 1.26 6.90
CA HIS A 340 -31.48 1.82 8.25
C HIS A 340 -31.07 0.75 9.27
N ILE A 341 -30.11 1.08 10.13
CA ILE A 341 -29.44 0.09 10.98
C ILE A 341 -30.39 -0.46 12.05
N ASP A 342 -31.12 0.43 12.72
CA ASP A 342 -32.03 0.02 13.81
C ASP A 342 -33.37 -0.53 13.27
N HIS A 343 -33.72 -0.21 12.01
CA HIS A 343 -34.96 -0.65 11.37
C HIS A 343 -34.71 -1.05 9.91
N PRO A 344 -34.10 -2.22 9.62
CA PRO A 344 -33.69 -2.62 8.27
C PRO A 344 -34.82 -2.83 7.25
N THR A 345 -36.08 -2.69 7.68
CA THR A 345 -37.27 -2.57 6.83
C THR A 345 -37.39 -1.20 6.14
N LEU A 346 -36.51 -0.24 6.46
CA LEU A 346 -36.41 1.08 5.84
C LEU A 346 -35.09 1.21 5.04
N VAL A 347 -35.18 1.50 3.73
CA VAL A 347 -34.00 1.62 2.85
C VAL A 347 -33.96 2.90 2.02
N PHE A 348 -32.75 3.34 1.65
CA PHE A 348 -32.48 4.62 0.96
C PHE A 348 -31.63 4.43 -0.32
N PRO A 349 -32.20 3.91 -1.42
CA PRO A 349 -31.46 3.77 -2.67
C PRO A 349 -31.10 5.13 -3.30
N GLY A 350 -29.93 5.21 -3.93
CA GLY A 350 -29.51 6.37 -4.71
C GLY A 350 -29.02 7.57 -3.91
N LEU A 351 -28.66 7.40 -2.63
CA LEU A 351 -28.01 8.47 -1.84
C LEU A 351 -26.61 8.86 -2.33
N PRO A 352 -25.73 7.92 -2.75
CA PRO A 352 -24.39 8.29 -3.18
C PRO A 352 -24.35 9.27 -4.36
N ILE A 353 -23.44 10.25 -4.31
CA ILE A 353 -23.19 11.21 -5.39
C ILE A 353 -21.83 10.97 -6.07
N LYS A 354 -21.68 11.52 -7.28
CA LYS A 354 -20.59 11.22 -8.22
C LYS A 354 -20.56 9.78 -8.75
N VAL A 355 -21.71 9.12 -8.73
CA VAL A 355 -21.94 7.78 -9.30
C VAL A 355 -22.74 7.87 -10.59
N VAL A 356 -22.87 6.75 -11.32
CA VAL A 356 -23.92 6.57 -12.33
C VAL A 356 -25.20 6.05 -11.66
N PRO A 357 -26.25 6.87 -11.45
CA PRO A 357 -27.29 6.54 -10.47
C PRO A 357 -28.18 5.35 -10.83
N PHE A 358 -28.45 5.11 -12.12
CA PHE A 358 -29.42 4.11 -12.56
C PHE A 358 -28.93 2.68 -12.29
N PRO A 359 -27.74 2.24 -12.76
CA PRO A 359 -27.17 0.95 -12.39
C PRO A 359 -26.93 0.80 -10.88
N VAL A 360 -26.43 1.82 -10.18
CA VAL A 360 -26.25 1.75 -8.72
C VAL A 360 -27.59 1.48 -8.01
N SER A 361 -28.68 2.10 -8.48
CA SER A 361 -30.02 1.86 -7.94
C SER A 361 -30.51 0.44 -8.21
N GLN A 362 -30.20 -0.14 -9.39
CA GLN A 362 -30.52 -1.54 -9.67
C GLN A 362 -29.73 -2.50 -8.76
N SER A 363 -28.43 -2.25 -8.55
CA SER A 363 -27.61 -3.03 -7.62
C SER A 363 -28.18 -2.96 -6.19
N GLN A 364 -28.54 -1.78 -5.70
CA GLN A 364 -29.14 -1.62 -4.37
C GLN A 364 -30.51 -2.31 -4.26
N ALA A 365 -31.37 -2.18 -5.29
CA ALA A 365 -32.65 -2.86 -5.36
C ALA A 365 -32.54 -4.38 -5.39
N ALA A 366 -31.53 -4.91 -6.07
CA ALA A 366 -31.24 -6.34 -6.08
C ALA A 366 -30.87 -6.89 -4.70
N ILE A 367 -30.17 -6.08 -3.88
CA ILE A 367 -29.79 -6.46 -2.51
C ILE A 367 -31.02 -6.46 -1.59
N PHE A 368 -31.72 -5.33 -1.45
CA PHE A 368 -32.79 -5.25 -0.45
C PHE A 368 -34.00 -6.12 -0.77
N SER A 369 -34.32 -6.33 -2.06
CA SER A 369 -35.38 -7.28 -2.45
C SER A 369 -35.10 -8.70 -1.96
N ARG A 370 -33.84 -9.14 -2.04
CA ARG A 370 -33.42 -10.47 -1.56
C ARG A 370 -33.27 -10.54 -0.05
N VAL A 371 -32.77 -9.49 0.60
CA VAL A 371 -32.71 -9.41 2.06
C VAL A 371 -34.11 -9.51 2.65
N TRP A 372 -35.06 -8.72 2.15
CA TRP A 372 -36.46 -8.75 2.62
C TRP A 372 -37.19 -10.05 2.27
N ALA A 373 -36.74 -10.79 1.26
CA ALA A 373 -37.21 -12.14 0.96
C ALA A 373 -36.48 -13.24 1.77
N ASN A 374 -35.64 -12.87 2.74
CA ASN A 374 -34.80 -13.78 3.54
C ASN A 374 -33.82 -14.64 2.73
N LEU A 375 -33.42 -14.18 1.55
CA LEU A 375 -32.49 -14.87 0.66
C LEU A 375 -31.04 -14.41 0.85
N LEU A 376 -30.82 -13.20 1.39
CA LEU A 376 -29.50 -12.70 1.74
C LEU A 376 -29.48 -12.25 3.20
N PRO A 377 -28.45 -12.63 3.98
CA PRO A 377 -28.34 -12.19 5.36
C PRO A 377 -27.86 -10.73 5.44
N LEU A 378 -28.32 -10.02 6.47
CA LEU A 378 -27.64 -8.83 6.98
C LEU A 378 -26.69 -9.22 8.12
N PRO A 379 -25.59 -8.48 8.31
CA PRO A 379 -24.76 -8.62 9.49
C PRO A 379 -25.48 -8.11 10.74
N SER A 380 -24.91 -8.36 11.92
CA SER A 380 -25.47 -7.89 13.19
C SER A 380 -25.57 -6.36 13.26
N VAL A 381 -26.47 -5.85 14.11
CA VAL A 381 -26.65 -4.40 14.32
C VAL A 381 -25.33 -3.75 14.76
N GLU A 382 -24.56 -4.43 15.62
CA GLU A 382 -23.25 -3.96 16.09
C GLU A 382 -22.23 -3.84 14.95
N GLU A 383 -22.21 -4.80 14.01
CA GLU A 383 -21.35 -4.74 12.84
C GLU A 383 -21.77 -3.64 11.87
N MET A 384 -23.08 -3.43 11.70
CA MET A 384 -23.62 -2.35 10.88
C MET A 384 -23.27 -0.98 11.47
N LYS A 385 -23.43 -0.79 12.80
CA LYS A 385 -23.04 0.45 13.51
C LYS A 385 -21.55 0.70 13.42
N ARG A 386 -20.73 -0.33 13.67
CA ARG A 386 -19.28 -0.23 13.53
C ARG A 386 -18.88 0.17 12.11
N TRP A 387 -19.50 -0.41 11.09
CA TRP A 387 -19.27 -0.01 9.71
C TRP A 387 -19.63 1.46 9.46
N GLU A 388 -20.78 1.92 9.97
CA GLU A 388 -21.18 3.32 9.82
C GLU A 388 -20.20 4.26 10.51
N ASP A 389 -19.76 3.95 11.74
CA ASP A 389 -18.84 4.77 12.53
C ASP A 389 -17.48 4.88 11.84
N GLU A 390 -16.91 3.77 11.38
CA GLU A 390 -15.66 3.75 10.62
C GLU A 390 -15.78 4.57 9.33
N GLU A 391 -16.89 4.44 8.60
CA GLU A 391 -17.11 5.16 7.36
C GLU A 391 -17.39 6.66 7.61
N ALA A 392 -18.01 6.99 8.74
CA ALA A 392 -18.28 8.34 9.21
C ALA A 392 -16.98 9.05 9.58
N GLU A 393 -16.11 8.40 10.33
CA GLU A 393 -14.79 8.91 10.72
C GLU A 393 -13.91 9.13 9.48
N LYS A 394 -13.93 8.17 8.54
CA LYS A 394 -13.13 8.23 7.31
C LYS A 394 -13.57 9.31 6.32
N LYS A 395 -14.87 9.58 6.19
CA LYS A 395 -15.42 10.45 5.13
C LYS A 395 -15.98 11.79 5.62
N GLY A 396 -16.31 11.93 6.90
CA GLY A 396 -16.87 13.15 7.50
C GLY A 396 -18.05 13.71 6.69
N SER A 397 -17.98 14.99 6.33
CA SER A 397 -19.02 15.68 5.54
C SER A 397 -19.14 15.22 4.07
N LYS A 398 -18.23 14.35 3.60
CA LYS A 398 -18.26 13.73 2.26
C LYS A 398 -18.78 12.28 2.31
N TYR A 399 -19.57 11.94 3.32
CA TYR A 399 -20.03 10.57 3.60
C TYR A 399 -20.62 9.85 2.38
N HIS A 400 -21.60 10.47 1.72
CA HIS A 400 -22.27 9.93 0.52
C HIS A 400 -21.53 10.28 -0.79
N VAL A 401 -20.30 10.80 -0.76
CA VAL A 401 -19.54 11.13 -1.98
C VAL A 401 -18.62 9.96 -2.34
N TRP A 402 -18.86 9.32 -3.49
CA TRP A 402 -18.02 8.22 -3.95
C TRP A 402 -16.86 8.73 -4.81
N PRO A 403 -15.66 8.11 -4.70
CA PRO A 403 -14.56 8.40 -5.62
C PRO A 403 -14.89 7.87 -7.02
N VAL A 404 -14.24 8.43 -8.04
CA VAL A 404 -14.40 7.99 -9.42
C VAL A 404 -13.98 6.51 -9.53
N GLY A 405 -14.83 5.66 -10.12
CA GLY A 405 -14.59 4.22 -10.28
C GLY A 405 -15.11 3.35 -9.13
N ALA A 406 -15.46 3.92 -7.97
CA ALA A 406 -16.07 3.12 -6.89
C ALA A 406 -17.47 2.61 -7.25
N ASP A 407 -18.18 3.29 -8.16
CA ASP A 407 -19.46 2.80 -8.68
C ASP A 407 -19.28 1.54 -9.53
N SER A 408 -18.27 1.46 -10.40
CA SER A 408 -17.97 0.22 -11.14
C SER A 408 -17.61 -0.94 -10.23
N GLU A 409 -16.78 -0.71 -9.21
CA GLU A 409 -16.40 -1.73 -8.22
C GLU A 409 -17.62 -2.18 -7.41
N TYR A 410 -18.47 -1.25 -6.98
CA TYR A 410 -19.69 -1.56 -6.25
C TYR A 410 -20.67 -2.37 -7.09
N ILE A 411 -20.95 -1.94 -8.33
CA ILE A 411 -21.88 -2.62 -9.24
C ILE A 411 -21.42 -4.06 -9.48
N ASN A 412 -20.15 -4.26 -9.83
CA ASN A 412 -19.61 -5.58 -10.14
C ASN A 412 -19.51 -6.47 -8.90
N SER A 413 -19.09 -5.93 -7.74
CA SER A 413 -19.04 -6.72 -6.50
C SER A 413 -20.41 -7.15 -6.01
N VAL A 414 -21.44 -6.31 -6.14
CA VAL A 414 -22.83 -6.67 -5.82
C VAL A 414 -23.34 -7.74 -6.78
N HIS A 415 -23.05 -7.61 -8.07
CA HIS A 415 -23.39 -8.63 -9.04
C HIS A 415 -22.75 -9.97 -8.70
N ASP A 416 -21.43 -10.00 -8.54
CA ASP A 416 -20.68 -11.22 -8.26
C ASP A 416 -21.15 -11.86 -6.94
N TRP A 417 -21.45 -11.06 -5.91
CA TRP A 417 -21.98 -11.55 -4.64
C TRP A 417 -23.35 -12.23 -4.80
N ILE A 418 -24.30 -11.57 -5.47
CA ILE A 418 -25.65 -12.11 -5.69
C ILE A 418 -25.59 -13.35 -6.58
N THR A 419 -24.84 -13.31 -7.68
CA THR A 419 -24.68 -14.44 -8.59
C THR A 419 -24.06 -15.64 -7.87
N LYS A 420 -23.04 -15.44 -7.04
CA LYS A 420 -22.38 -16.50 -6.27
C LYS A 420 -23.28 -17.07 -5.15
N SER A 421 -24.20 -16.27 -4.61
CA SER A 421 -25.18 -16.74 -3.61
C SER A 421 -26.23 -17.70 -4.20
N GLY A 422 -26.41 -17.71 -5.52
CA GLY A 422 -27.42 -18.54 -6.20
C GLY A 422 -28.86 -18.17 -5.88
N THR A 423 -29.10 -16.95 -5.36
CA THR A 423 -30.43 -16.52 -4.90
C THR A 423 -31.32 -16.11 -6.08
N PRO A 424 -32.58 -16.62 -6.13
CA PRO A 424 -33.51 -16.29 -7.20
C PRO A 424 -33.92 -14.81 -7.16
N GLY A 425 -34.22 -14.25 -8.32
CA GLY A 425 -34.68 -12.86 -8.48
C GLY A 425 -34.11 -12.22 -9.74
N LYS A 426 -34.47 -10.96 -10.01
CA LYS A 426 -33.92 -10.21 -11.14
C LYS A 426 -32.41 -10.04 -11.01
N GLU A 427 -31.69 -10.18 -12.12
CA GLU A 427 -30.24 -10.09 -12.17
C GLU A 427 -29.76 -8.65 -11.91
N PRO A 428 -28.79 -8.41 -11.01
CA PRO A 428 -28.18 -7.10 -10.83
C PRO A 428 -27.30 -6.70 -12.02
N PRO A 429 -27.11 -5.40 -12.28
CA PRO A 429 -26.26 -4.94 -13.38
C PRO A 429 -24.81 -5.35 -13.16
N ARG A 430 -24.10 -5.64 -14.27
CA ARG A 430 -22.65 -5.85 -14.29
C ARG A 430 -22.06 -4.99 -15.40
N TRP A 431 -21.00 -4.27 -15.11
CA TRP A 431 -20.28 -3.48 -16.10
C TRP A 431 -19.16 -4.29 -16.74
N SER A 432 -19.10 -4.23 -18.07
CA SER A 432 -17.97 -4.73 -18.86
C SER A 432 -16.72 -3.88 -18.65
N GLU A 433 -15.56 -4.38 -19.09
CA GLU A 433 -14.32 -3.61 -19.13
C GLU A 433 -14.47 -2.33 -19.97
N GLU A 434 -15.22 -2.40 -21.07
CA GLU A 434 -15.58 -1.24 -21.88
C GLU A 434 -16.36 -0.22 -21.07
N GLN A 435 -17.38 -0.62 -20.32
CA GLN A 435 -18.17 0.31 -19.50
C GLN A 435 -17.31 0.92 -18.37
N CYS A 436 -16.45 0.13 -17.75
CA CYS A 436 -15.46 0.64 -16.80
C CYS A 436 -14.53 1.68 -17.46
N TRP A 437 -14.05 1.41 -18.69
CA TRP A 437 -13.24 2.36 -19.46
C TRP A 437 -14.02 3.63 -19.83
N GLN A 438 -15.25 3.51 -20.35
CA GLN A 438 -16.14 4.64 -20.66
C GLN A 438 -16.31 5.52 -19.42
N ARG A 439 -16.42 4.91 -18.23
CA ARG A 439 -16.51 5.62 -16.96
C ARG A 439 -15.23 6.40 -16.63
N THR A 440 -14.05 5.94 -17.03
CA THR A 440 -12.79 6.70 -16.84
C THR A 440 -12.67 7.90 -17.78
N ILE A 441 -13.21 7.82 -19.00
CA ILE A 441 -13.06 8.87 -20.02
C ILE A 441 -14.25 9.84 -20.12
N HIS A 442 -15.41 9.53 -19.54
CA HIS A 442 -16.67 10.25 -19.77
C HIS A 442 -16.58 11.79 -19.65
N MET A 443 -15.81 12.35 -18.71
CA MET A 443 -15.64 13.81 -18.60
C MET A 443 -14.87 14.42 -19.77
N LYS A 444 -13.84 13.72 -20.28
CA LYS A 444 -13.07 14.14 -21.46
C LYS A 444 -13.94 14.01 -22.72
N ALA A 445 -14.68 12.91 -22.83
CA ALA A 445 -15.65 12.70 -23.89
C ALA A 445 -16.73 13.78 -23.89
N LYS A 446 -17.25 14.14 -22.70
CA LYS A 446 -18.23 15.22 -22.55
C LYS A 446 -17.68 16.55 -23.04
N LEU A 447 -16.45 16.90 -22.68
CA LEU A 447 -15.83 18.15 -23.16
C LEU A 447 -15.67 18.17 -24.68
N LYS A 448 -15.21 17.08 -25.30
CA LYS A 448 -15.13 17.00 -26.77
C LYS A 448 -16.50 17.06 -27.44
N PHE A 449 -17.52 16.45 -26.85
CA PHE A 449 -18.90 16.53 -27.33
C PHE A 449 -19.40 17.98 -27.34
N GLU A 450 -19.12 18.74 -26.29
CA GLU A 450 -19.46 20.16 -26.20
C GLU A 450 -18.70 20.99 -27.24
N LEU A 451 -17.37 20.82 -27.34
CA LEU A 451 -16.53 21.53 -28.32
C LEU A 451 -16.88 21.16 -29.78
N GLY A 452 -17.33 19.94 -30.03
CA GLY A 452 -17.81 19.46 -31.33
C GLY A 452 -19.22 19.92 -31.71
N GLY A 453 -19.84 20.79 -30.90
CA GLY A 453 -21.17 21.33 -31.17
C GLY A 453 -22.31 20.34 -30.94
N ARG A 454 -22.14 19.37 -30.03
CA ARG A 454 -23.17 18.42 -29.55
C ARG A 454 -23.79 17.53 -30.63
N LYS A 455 -22.98 17.06 -31.59
CA LYS A 455 -23.48 16.26 -32.73
C LYS A 455 -23.20 14.75 -32.64
N ALA A 456 -22.25 14.35 -31.81
CA ALA A 456 -21.78 12.97 -31.80
C ALA A 456 -22.82 12.00 -31.20
N LYS A 457 -22.96 10.82 -31.82
CA LYS A 457 -23.80 9.70 -31.39
C LYS A 457 -23.00 8.54 -30.79
N THR A 458 -21.69 8.52 -31.00
CA THR A 458 -20.78 7.49 -30.50
C THR A 458 -19.52 8.10 -29.85
N LEU A 459 -18.73 7.29 -29.15
CA LEU A 459 -17.46 7.73 -28.55
C LEU A 459 -16.34 7.81 -29.59
N GLU A 460 -16.40 6.97 -30.61
CA GLU A 460 -15.49 6.91 -31.76
C GLU A 460 -15.56 8.20 -32.58
N GLU A 461 -16.76 8.77 -32.79
CA GLU A 461 -16.93 10.09 -33.42
C GLU A 461 -16.27 11.23 -32.64
N LEU A 462 -16.06 11.05 -31.33
CA LEU A 462 -15.32 11.98 -30.48
C LEU A 462 -13.81 11.65 -30.42
N GLY A 463 -13.37 10.62 -31.15
CA GLY A 463 -11.99 10.13 -31.14
C GLY A 463 -11.64 9.43 -29.83
N PHE A 464 -12.56 8.63 -29.31
CA PHE A 464 -12.31 7.67 -28.23
C PHE A 464 -12.77 6.29 -28.69
N ASP A 465 -11.80 5.47 -29.06
CA ASP A 465 -12.03 4.08 -29.42
C ASP A 465 -11.71 3.20 -28.22
N TYR A 466 -12.61 2.29 -27.88
CA TYR A 466 -12.29 1.24 -26.92
C TYR A 466 -11.47 0.17 -27.64
N GLU A 467 -10.17 0.15 -27.38
CA GLU A 467 -9.36 -1.01 -27.69
C GLU A 467 -9.47 -1.94 -26.48
N PRO A 468 -10.25 -3.05 -26.55
CA PRO A 468 -10.14 -4.07 -25.53
C PRO A 468 -8.68 -4.43 -25.46
N GLU A 469 -8.12 -4.44 -24.25
CA GLU A 469 -6.81 -5.01 -24.06
C GLU A 469 -6.88 -6.40 -24.70
N GLN A 470 -6.16 -6.58 -25.82
CA GLN A 470 -5.72 -7.93 -26.16
C GLN A 470 -5.07 -8.40 -24.87
N LYS A 471 -5.62 -9.45 -24.26
CA LYS A 471 -5.02 -10.07 -23.08
C LYS A 471 -3.63 -10.51 -23.50
N ASP A 472 -2.68 -9.61 -23.28
CA ASP A 472 -1.32 -9.65 -23.75
C ASP A 472 -0.47 -9.22 -22.54
N ASP A 473 -0.39 -10.15 -21.58
CA ASP A 473 0.78 -10.53 -20.79
C ASP A 473 1.84 -9.50 -20.32
N SER A 474 1.60 -8.18 -20.28
CA SER A 474 2.61 -7.24 -19.80
C SER A 474 2.07 -5.95 -19.14
N GLY A 475 2.63 -5.64 -17.96
CA GLY A 475 2.43 -4.39 -17.20
C GLY A 475 3.09 -3.15 -17.85
N PRO A 476 3.20 -2.02 -17.12
CA PRO A 476 3.35 -0.71 -17.75
C PRO A 476 4.77 -0.36 -18.24
N LEU A 477 4.75 0.37 -19.36
CA LEU A 477 5.78 1.18 -20.05
C LEU A 477 6.74 0.44 -20.99
N ARG A 478 6.30 0.32 -22.26
CA ARG A 478 7.20 0.19 -23.43
C ARG A 478 7.92 1.52 -23.72
N GLN A 479 9.23 1.44 -23.88
CA GLN A 479 9.90 2.02 -25.06
C GLN A 479 11.15 1.20 -25.40
N GLY A 480 11.24 0.79 -26.66
CA GLY A 480 12.40 0.14 -27.26
C GLY A 480 11.99 -1.04 -28.15
N ALA A 481 11.91 -0.79 -29.45
CA ALA A 481 11.66 -1.82 -30.45
C ALA A 481 12.77 -2.90 -30.43
N GLY A 482 12.39 -4.18 -30.31
CA GLY A 482 13.29 -5.30 -30.58
C GLY A 482 12.88 -6.63 -29.92
N GLY A 483 12.37 -7.56 -30.74
CA GLY A 483 12.39 -9.02 -30.48
C GLY A 483 11.42 -9.56 -29.43
N LEU A 484 10.63 -10.59 -29.81
CA LEU A 484 9.93 -11.48 -28.88
C LEU A 484 10.91 -11.99 -27.81
N SER A 485 10.61 -11.82 -26.52
CA SER A 485 11.49 -12.23 -25.40
C SER A 485 10.90 -13.38 -24.60
N ASP A 486 11.75 -14.27 -24.09
CA ASP A 486 11.48 -15.49 -23.30
C ASP A 486 10.64 -15.30 -21.99
N ASP A 487 10.11 -14.11 -21.66
CA ASP A 487 9.48 -13.81 -20.35
C ASP A 487 7.96 -14.09 -20.30
N ASP A 488 7.25 -14.09 -21.44
CA ASP A 488 5.79 -14.32 -21.50
C ASP A 488 5.40 -15.78 -21.19
N ASP A 489 6.32 -16.73 -21.37
CA ASP A 489 6.11 -18.16 -21.11
C ASP A 489 6.14 -18.55 -19.62
N LYS A 490 6.51 -17.63 -18.72
CA LYS A 490 6.58 -17.91 -17.27
C LYS A 490 5.20 -17.83 -16.61
N PRO A 491 4.92 -18.65 -15.56
CA PRO A 491 3.67 -18.58 -14.81
C PRO A 491 3.59 -17.32 -13.95
N LEU A 492 2.37 -16.87 -13.62
CA LEU A 492 2.17 -15.86 -12.57
C LEU A 492 2.55 -16.42 -11.19
N PRO A 493 3.08 -15.60 -10.27
CA PRO A 493 3.31 -16.03 -8.89
C PRO A 493 1.97 -16.33 -8.19
N LEU A 494 2.01 -17.17 -7.15
CA LEU A 494 0.83 -17.55 -6.39
C LEU A 494 0.28 -16.38 -5.57
N ASP A 495 -1.02 -16.41 -5.33
CA ASP A 495 -1.69 -15.50 -4.38
C ASP A 495 -1.43 -15.95 -2.94
N PHE A 496 -0.84 -15.06 -2.14
CA PHE A 496 -0.56 -15.27 -0.71
C PHE A 496 -1.39 -14.37 0.20
N THR A 497 -2.52 -13.83 -0.26
CA THR A 497 -3.42 -13.00 0.56
C THR A 497 -3.91 -13.70 1.83
N HIS A 498 -4.00 -15.03 1.85
CA HIS A 498 -4.35 -15.82 3.04
C HIS A 498 -3.24 -15.85 4.11
N HIS A 499 -2.00 -15.51 3.76
CA HIS A 499 -0.91 -15.33 4.74
C HIS A 499 -0.87 -13.92 5.35
N TYR A 500 -1.61 -12.95 4.80
CA TYR A 500 -1.55 -11.58 5.31
C TYR A 500 -2.09 -11.49 6.72
N SER A 501 -1.39 -10.73 7.56
CA SER A 501 -1.90 -10.35 8.88
C SER A 501 -3.18 -9.54 8.75
N GLU A 502 -4.01 -9.57 9.79
CA GLU A 502 -5.24 -8.80 9.83
C GLU A 502 -4.99 -7.29 9.72
N ILE A 503 -3.88 -6.82 10.29
CA ILE A 503 -3.45 -5.42 10.17
C ILE A 503 -3.11 -5.10 8.71
N THR A 504 -2.36 -5.97 8.03
CA THR A 504 -1.96 -5.74 6.64
C THR A 504 -3.14 -5.75 5.67
N LYS A 505 -4.12 -6.64 5.86
CA LYS A 505 -5.36 -6.64 5.06
C LYS A 505 -6.13 -5.32 5.18
N ARG A 506 -6.04 -4.64 6.33
CA ARG A 506 -6.72 -3.36 6.60
C ARG A 506 -5.93 -2.13 6.14
N ARG A 507 -4.65 -2.27 5.75
CA ARG A 507 -3.83 -1.13 5.29
C ARG A 507 -4.30 -0.63 3.92
N ASN A 508 -4.52 0.67 3.84
CA ASN A 508 -4.88 1.39 2.61
C ASN A 508 -3.76 2.34 2.18
N ALA A 509 -3.68 2.68 0.90
CA ALA A 509 -2.72 3.64 0.39
C ALA A 509 -2.94 5.05 0.95
N SER A 510 -1.85 5.76 1.24
CA SER A 510 -1.90 7.14 1.70
C SER A 510 -2.53 8.05 0.65
N LYS A 511 -3.68 8.64 1.00
CA LYS A 511 -4.38 9.63 0.16
C LYS A 511 -3.54 10.89 -0.08
N ILE A 512 -2.67 11.26 0.88
CA ILE A 512 -1.75 12.40 0.73
C ILE A 512 -0.60 12.05 -0.24
N LYS A 513 -0.01 10.86 -0.15
CA LYS A 513 1.02 10.48 -1.14
C LYS A 513 0.42 10.27 -2.54
N ALA A 514 -0.84 9.87 -2.64
CA ALA A 514 -1.55 9.76 -3.92
C ALA A 514 -1.68 11.09 -4.70
N ILE A 515 -1.62 12.25 -4.02
CA ILE A 515 -1.61 13.57 -4.69
C ILE A 515 -0.21 14.03 -5.10
N TYR A 516 0.87 13.41 -4.61
CA TYR A 516 2.24 13.81 -4.96
C TYR A 516 2.55 13.64 -6.45
N LYS A 517 1.86 12.72 -7.15
CA LYS A 517 1.95 12.58 -8.61
C LYS A 517 1.59 13.87 -9.35
N PHE A 518 0.74 14.71 -8.77
CA PHE A 518 0.39 16.01 -9.36
C PHE A 518 1.51 17.04 -9.18
N PHE A 519 2.42 16.88 -8.22
CA PHE A 519 3.57 17.79 -8.04
C PHE A 519 4.54 17.77 -9.22
N GLN A 520 4.48 16.73 -10.06
CA GLN A 520 5.27 16.62 -11.29
C GLN A 520 4.70 17.44 -12.46
N ILE A 521 3.48 18.01 -12.32
CA ILE A 521 2.90 18.89 -13.34
C ILE A 521 3.75 20.17 -13.42
N PRO A 522 4.36 20.47 -14.58
CA PRO A 522 5.19 21.68 -14.71
C PRO A 522 4.39 22.95 -14.37
N GLY A 523 4.96 23.81 -13.53
CA GLY A 523 4.33 25.08 -13.13
C GLY A 523 3.24 24.95 -12.05
N ILE A 524 2.99 23.74 -11.51
CA ILE A 524 2.00 23.56 -10.45
C ILE A 524 2.42 24.30 -9.18
N LEU A 525 1.53 25.15 -8.67
CA LEU A 525 1.70 25.80 -7.37
C LEU A 525 1.24 24.83 -6.28
N ASN A 526 2.20 24.25 -5.55
CA ASN A 526 1.92 23.29 -4.50
C ASN A 526 1.58 23.98 -3.17
N ILE A 527 0.28 24.11 -2.89
CA ILE A 527 -0.27 24.50 -1.58
C ILE A 527 -1.06 23.35 -0.89
N ALA A 528 -0.95 22.13 -1.42
CA ALA A 528 -1.73 20.98 -0.96
C ALA A 528 -0.95 20.11 0.02
N GLY A 529 0.36 19.94 -0.19
CA GLY A 529 1.21 19.15 0.68
C GLY A 529 1.86 19.98 1.79
N GLY A 530 2.04 19.39 2.97
CA GLY A 530 2.89 19.95 4.03
C GLY A 530 4.39 19.80 3.74
N LEU A 531 4.80 20.10 2.50
CA LEU A 531 6.20 20.03 2.05
C LEU A 531 6.89 21.38 2.30
N PRO A 532 7.90 21.47 3.17
CA PRO A 532 8.67 22.69 3.33
C PRO A 532 9.37 23.07 2.03
N ASN A 533 9.52 24.37 1.77
CA ASN A 533 10.30 24.86 0.64
C ASN A 533 11.77 24.42 0.80
N ALA A 534 12.37 23.89 -0.27
CA ALA A 534 13.74 23.40 -0.24
C ALA A 534 14.78 24.48 0.14
N GLN A 535 14.50 25.76 -0.12
CA GLN A 535 15.33 26.89 0.29
C GLN A 535 15.47 27.03 1.82
N PHE A 536 14.57 26.41 2.59
CA PHE A 536 14.66 26.38 4.05
C PHE A 536 15.53 25.23 4.57
N PHE A 537 16.02 24.34 3.69
CA PHE A 537 16.95 23.29 4.08
C PHE A 537 18.35 23.90 4.24
N PRO A 538 18.98 23.82 5.43
CA PRO A 538 20.20 24.58 5.73
C PRO A 538 21.48 23.90 5.21
N TYR A 539 21.43 23.26 4.05
CA TYR A 539 22.53 22.49 3.47
C TYR A 539 22.70 22.82 1.99
N ASP A 540 23.76 23.57 1.65
CA ASP A 540 24.04 23.97 0.27
C ASP A 540 24.77 22.88 -0.54
N THR A 541 25.58 22.07 0.13
CA THR A 541 26.28 20.94 -0.47
C THR A 541 26.42 19.80 0.53
N LEU A 542 26.52 18.58 0.00
CA LEU A 542 26.93 17.41 0.76
C LEU A 542 28.13 16.80 0.05
N GLU A 543 29.22 16.68 0.79
CA GLU A 543 30.49 16.22 0.27
C GLU A 543 30.99 15.00 1.05
N ALA A 544 31.60 14.07 0.32
CA ALA A 544 32.26 12.91 0.89
C ALA A 544 33.50 12.55 0.08
N GLN A 545 34.44 11.85 0.71
CA GLN A 545 35.51 11.17 0.00
C GLN A 545 35.23 9.68 -0.01
N ALA A 546 34.99 9.13 -1.20
CA ALA A 546 34.73 7.71 -1.38
C ALA A 546 35.98 6.97 -1.83
N ALA A 547 36.15 5.75 -1.32
CA ALA A 547 37.15 4.85 -1.86
C ALA A 547 36.89 4.58 -3.35
N LYS A 548 37.93 4.23 -4.09
CA LYS A 548 37.75 3.68 -5.43
C LYS A 548 37.35 2.20 -5.34
N PRO A 549 36.59 1.66 -6.32
CA PRO A 549 36.25 0.24 -6.39
C PRO A 549 37.47 -0.68 -6.23
N GLU A 550 38.60 -0.26 -6.77
CA GLU A 550 39.84 -1.03 -6.85
C GLU A 550 40.68 -0.98 -5.56
N ARG A 551 40.15 -0.43 -4.45
CA ARG A 551 40.87 -0.26 -3.17
C ARG A 551 41.62 -1.51 -2.71
N TRP A 552 41.06 -2.68 -2.99
CA TRP A 552 41.60 -3.97 -2.55
C TRP A 552 42.22 -4.79 -3.69
N THR A 553 42.37 -4.21 -4.88
CA THR A 553 43.14 -4.86 -5.95
C THR A 553 44.63 -4.74 -5.64
N PRO A 554 45.40 -5.85 -5.64
CA PRO A 554 46.84 -5.78 -5.48
C PRO A 554 47.45 -5.24 -6.78
N SER A 555 47.68 -3.93 -6.85
CA SER A 555 48.63 -3.41 -7.85
C SER A 555 50.02 -3.95 -7.49
N SER A 556 50.56 -4.78 -8.37
CA SER A 556 51.93 -5.26 -8.32
C SER A 556 52.90 -4.08 -8.21
N GLY A 557 53.51 -3.91 -7.05
CA GLY A 557 54.54 -2.90 -6.80
C GLY A 557 54.01 -1.61 -6.18
N SER A 558 54.66 -1.22 -5.09
CA SER A 558 54.61 0.07 -4.39
C SER A 558 53.91 1.22 -5.14
N SER A 559 52.71 1.60 -4.70
CA SER A 559 52.24 2.99 -4.73
C SER A 559 51.00 3.16 -3.86
N ASN A 560 50.87 4.34 -3.26
CA ASN A 560 49.79 4.78 -2.37
C ASN A 560 48.39 4.33 -2.84
N PRO A 561 47.43 4.12 -1.91
CA PRO A 561 46.03 4.01 -2.29
C PRO A 561 45.69 5.24 -3.14
N SER A 562 45.22 5.00 -4.37
CA SER A 562 44.85 6.07 -5.28
C SER A 562 43.93 7.06 -4.57
N ALA A 563 44.14 8.37 -4.74
CA ALA A 563 43.37 9.40 -4.05
C ALA A 563 41.86 9.11 -4.14
N PRO A 564 41.10 9.23 -3.02
CA PRO A 564 39.68 8.93 -3.00
C PRO A 564 38.92 9.81 -4.00
N ASN A 565 37.81 9.27 -4.53
CA ASN A 565 36.93 10.04 -5.38
C ASN A 565 36.19 11.06 -4.49
N HIS A 566 36.37 12.34 -4.79
CA HIS A 566 35.59 13.38 -4.15
C HIS A 566 34.17 13.37 -4.73
N ILE A 567 33.20 13.15 -3.87
CA ILE A 567 31.78 13.16 -4.16
C ILE A 567 31.24 14.50 -3.70
N THR A 568 30.60 15.23 -4.61
CA THR A 568 29.87 16.46 -4.31
C THR A 568 28.44 16.31 -4.80
N ILE A 569 27.49 16.58 -3.90
CA ILE A 569 26.06 16.60 -4.19
C ILE A 569 25.61 18.05 -3.97
N PRO A 570 25.11 18.74 -5.02
CA PRO A 570 24.69 20.12 -4.92
C PRO A 570 23.35 20.24 -4.17
N HIS A 571 23.00 21.45 -3.73
CA HIS A 571 21.68 21.75 -3.18
C HIS A 571 20.57 21.38 -4.16
N ASP A 572 20.59 21.94 -5.37
CA ASP A 572 19.64 21.64 -6.45
C ASP A 572 20.41 21.44 -7.75
N ASP A 573 20.19 20.29 -8.40
CA ASP A 573 20.65 20.06 -9.77
C ASP A 573 19.50 20.37 -10.73
N SER A 574 19.33 21.65 -11.02
CA SER A 574 18.31 22.14 -11.96
C SER A 574 18.57 21.72 -13.42
N THR A 575 19.77 21.22 -13.73
CA THR A 575 20.13 20.79 -15.09
C THR A 575 19.60 19.41 -15.42
N GLN A 576 19.47 18.54 -14.42
CA GLN A 576 18.90 17.20 -14.56
C GLN A 576 17.38 17.24 -14.35
N LYS A 577 16.61 16.91 -15.39
CA LYS A 577 15.13 16.89 -15.35
C LYS A 577 14.54 15.51 -15.07
N ASP A 578 15.30 14.44 -15.33
CA ASP A 578 14.86 13.08 -15.05
C ASP A 578 15.06 12.75 -13.56
N LEU A 579 13.95 12.54 -12.83
CA LEU A 579 13.97 12.22 -11.40
C LEU A 579 14.68 10.90 -11.09
N LEU A 580 14.79 9.97 -12.06
CA LEU A 580 15.53 8.72 -11.88
C LEU A 580 17.06 8.93 -11.95
N GLN A 581 17.51 10.10 -12.41
CA GLN A 581 18.92 10.46 -12.53
C GLN A 581 19.31 11.67 -11.68
N LYS A 582 18.33 12.41 -11.15
CA LYS A 582 18.52 13.63 -10.36
C LYS A 582 19.01 13.31 -8.96
N ILE A 583 20.29 13.59 -8.68
CA ILE A 583 20.93 13.38 -7.38
C ILE A 583 21.32 14.73 -6.77
N ASP A 584 20.46 15.27 -5.89
CA ASP A 584 20.65 16.55 -5.20
C ASP A 584 20.01 16.56 -3.80
N LEU A 585 20.29 17.60 -3.00
CA LEU A 585 19.75 17.72 -1.65
C LEU A 585 18.30 18.18 -1.62
N ALA A 586 17.88 19.04 -2.55
CA ALA A 586 16.53 19.57 -2.65
C ALA A 586 15.49 18.45 -2.82
N THR A 587 15.82 17.42 -3.60
CA THR A 587 14.98 16.24 -3.78
C THR A 587 15.21 15.22 -2.67
N ALA A 588 16.46 14.94 -2.30
CA ALA A 588 16.75 13.88 -1.32
C ALA A 588 16.26 14.21 0.11
N LEU A 589 16.32 15.47 0.52
CA LEU A 589 15.90 15.92 1.86
C LEU A 589 14.41 16.24 1.94
N GLN A 590 13.71 16.27 0.80
CA GLN A 590 12.26 16.42 0.77
C GLN A 590 11.56 15.11 1.15
N TYR A 591 10.29 15.20 1.58
CA TYR A 591 9.45 14.01 1.70
C TYR A 591 9.37 13.27 0.36
N GLY A 592 9.67 11.97 0.38
CA GLY A 592 9.59 11.08 -0.77
C GLY A 592 8.50 10.02 -0.66
N MET A 593 8.47 9.16 -1.67
CA MET A 593 7.57 8.01 -1.71
C MET A 593 8.07 6.91 -0.76
N ALA A 594 7.18 6.02 -0.34
CA ALA A 594 7.55 4.96 0.60
C ALA A 594 8.53 3.94 0.00
N GLN A 595 8.59 3.79 -1.33
CA GLN A 595 9.54 2.90 -1.98
C GLN A 595 11.00 3.31 -1.76
N GLY A 596 11.28 4.61 -1.64
CA GLY A 596 12.63 5.15 -1.52
C GLY A 596 12.92 6.29 -2.50
N TYR A 597 14.17 6.77 -2.46
CA TYR A 597 14.69 7.81 -3.33
C TYR A 597 14.79 7.31 -4.77
N PRO A 598 14.14 7.97 -5.77
CA PRO A 598 13.94 7.37 -7.09
C PRO A 598 15.21 6.91 -7.82
N PRO A 599 16.34 7.66 -7.84
CA PRO A 599 17.56 7.19 -8.48
C PRO A 599 18.10 5.89 -7.88
N LEU A 600 18.14 5.81 -6.55
CA LEU A 600 18.65 4.63 -5.87
C LEU A 600 17.71 3.43 -6.04
N LEU A 601 16.40 3.65 -5.88
CA LEU A 601 15.38 2.62 -6.04
C LEU A 601 15.46 1.99 -7.43
N SER A 602 15.52 2.83 -8.47
CA SER A 602 15.60 2.37 -9.86
C SER A 602 16.88 1.55 -10.10
N TRP A 603 18.02 2.03 -9.60
CA TRP A 603 19.29 1.32 -9.74
C TRP A 603 19.28 -0.03 -9.01
N ILE A 604 18.78 -0.09 -7.78
CA ILE A 604 18.71 -1.34 -7.00
C ILE A 604 17.75 -2.33 -7.65
N ARG A 605 16.59 -1.87 -8.13
CA ARG A 605 15.62 -2.70 -8.85
C ARG A 605 16.25 -3.33 -10.09
N GLN A 606 16.92 -2.51 -10.91
CA GLN A 606 17.59 -2.97 -12.12
C GLN A 606 18.73 -3.94 -11.80
N PHE A 607 19.64 -3.55 -10.89
CA PHE A 607 20.75 -4.40 -10.46
C PHE A 607 20.25 -5.73 -9.90
N THR A 608 19.13 -5.73 -9.17
CA THR A 608 18.53 -6.95 -8.62
C THR A 608 18.06 -7.89 -9.72
N ARG A 609 17.30 -7.38 -10.70
CA ARG A 609 16.70 -8.18 -11.77
C ARG A 609 17.71 -8.67 -12.81
N GLU A 610 18.71 -7.84 -13.12
CA GLU A 610 19.68 -8.12 -14.19
C GLU A 610 20.94 -8.84 -13.69
N HIS A 611 21.37 -8.59 -12.45
CA HIS A 611 22.68 -9.04 -11.96
C HIS A 611 22.60 -9.86 -10.67
N LEU A 612 21.84 -9.42 -9.67
CA LEU A 612 21.83 -10.11 -8.37
C LEU A 612 21.04 -11.42 -8.43
N GLN A 613 19.83 -11.37 -9.00
CA GLN A 613 18.89 -12.48 -9.09
C GLN A 613 18.32 -12.59 -10.51
N PRO A 614 19.16 -12.84 -11.53
CA PRO A 614 18.67 -13.02 -12.88
C PRO A 614 17.87 -14.32 -13.00
N GLY A 615 16.82 -14.29 -13.82
CA GLY A 615 16.07 -15.50 -14.19
C GLY A 615 15.05 -16.00 -13.17
N VAL A 616 14.43 -15.12 -12.39
CA VAL A 616 13.32 -15.50 -11.50
C VAL A 616 12.19 -16.20 -12.30
N PRO A 617 11.67 -17.34 -11.81
CA PRO A 617 10.80 -18.24 -12.59
C PRO A 617 9.31 -17.91 -12.52
N TYR A 618 8.95 -16.63 -12.33
CA TYR A 618 7.58 -16.14 -12.48
C TYR A 618 7.54 -14.86 -13.32
N ARG A 619 6.40 -14.68 -13.99
CA ARG A 619 6.13 -13.58 -14.92
C ARG A 619 6.26 -12.22 -14.26
N GLY A 620 6.85 -11.27 -14.96
CA GLY A 620 7.04 -9.91 -14.48
C GLY A 620 8.20 -9.76 -13.50
N GLY A 621 8.79 -10.86 -13.00
CA GLY A 621 9.95 -10.85 -12.11
C GLY A 621 9.71 -10.17 -10.75
N PRO A 622 10.73 -10.15 -9.87
CA PRO A 622 10.60 -9.57 -8.55
C PRO A 622 10.58 -8.04 -8.60
N GLU A 623 9.99 -7.44 -7.57
CA GLU A 623 10.05 -6.02 -7.25
C GLU A 623 10.83 -5.77 -5.96
N VAL A 624 11.16 -4.50 -5.70
CA VAL A 624 11.93 -4.11 -4.51
C VAL A 624 11.34 -2.92 -3.77
N VAL A 625 11.57 -2.87 -2.45
CA VAL A 625 11.26 -1.72 -1.59
C VAL A 625 12.43 -1.43 -0.67
N LEU A 626 12.85 -0.17 -0.53
CA LEU A 626 13.97 0.18 0.35
C LEU A 626 13.56 0.13 1.83
N THR A 627 14.52 -0.24 2.68
CA THR A 627 14.33 -0.40 4.13
C THR A 627 15.45 0.26 4.91
N CYS A 628 15.24 0.42 6.22
CA CYS A 628 16.26 0.88 7.15
C CYS A 628 17.27 -0.23 7.54
N GLY A 629 17.60 -1.12 6.59
CA GLY A 629 18.41 -2.34 6.75
C GLY A 629 17.58 -3.59 7.07
N SER A 630 18.20 -4.78 7.06
CA SER A 630 17.51 -6.07 7.28
C SER A 630 16.70 -6.14 8.57
N THR A 631 17.12 -5.48 9.65
CA THR A 631 16.33 -5.42 10.90
C THR A 631 14.94 -4.84 10.66
N ASP A 632 14.88 -3.72 9.94
CA ASP A 632 13.62 -3.09 9.55
C ASP A 632 12.87 -3.92 8.49
N GLY A 633 13.61 -4.55 7.57
CA GLY A 633 13.02 -5.46 6.60
C GLY A 633 12.30 -6.65 7.25
N PHE A 634 12.89 -7.24 8.29
CA PHE A 634 12.29 -8.33 9.06
C PHE A 634 11.07 -7.84 9.86
N ALA A 635 11.15 -6.67 10.51
CA ALA A 635 10.01 -6.06 11.18
C ALA A 635 8.81 -5.85 10.22
N LYS A 636 9.08 -5.46 8.97
CA LYS A 636 8.07 -5.32 7.92
C LYS A 636 7.50 -6.67 7.48
N ALA A 637 8.33 -7.70 7.35
CA ALA A 637 7.87 -9.06 7.07
C ALA A 637 6.96 -9.61 8.20
N LEU A 638 7.29 -9.35 9.46
CA LEU A 638 6.41 -9.68 10.58
C LEU A 638 5.09 -8.91 10.50
N ASN A 639 5.11 -7.60 10.23
CA ASN A 639 3.87 -6.83 10.04
C ASN A 639 3.03 -7.38 8.88
N LEU A 640 3.68 -7.82 7.80
CA LEU A 640 3.03 -8.37 6.61
C LEU A 640 2.26 -9.66 6.94
N PHE A 641 2.86 -10.59 7.69
CA PHE A 641 2.33 -11.95 7.83
C PHE A 641 1.83 -12.34 9.22
N VAL A 642 2.17 -11.61 10.27
CA VAL A 642 1.85 -11.98 11.66
C VAL A 642 0.75 -11.09 12.21
N THR A 643 -0.35 -11.71 12.62
CA THR A 643 -1.32 -11.09 13.54
C THR A 643 -0.81 -11.31 14.97
N PRO A 644 -0.62 -10.25 15.79
CA PRO A 644 -0.15 -10.41 17.16
C PRO A 644 -1.08 -11.31 17.98
N TRP A 645 -0.50 -12.23 18.74
CA TRP A 645 -1.20 -13.17 19.62
C TRP A 645 -0.83 -12.90 21.08
N ARG A 646 -1.81 -12.99 21.98
CA ARG A 646 -1.66 -12.83 23.43
C ARG A 646 -2.06 -14.12 24.12
N GLU A 647 -1.59 -14.33 25.35
CA GLU A 647 -1.93 -15.53 26.14
C GLU A 647 -3.43 -15.71 26.40
N THR A 648 -4.21 -14.64 26.29
CA THR A 648 -5.68 -14.66 26.39
C THR A 648 -6.37 -15.12 25.11
N ASP A 649 -5.67 -15.12 23.98
CA ASP A 649 -6.20 -15.53 22.68
C ASP A 649 -6.17 -17.08 22.58
N PRO A 650 -7.03 -17.68 21.74
CA PRO A 650 -7.06 -19.13 21.57
C PRO A 650 -5.69 -19.67 21.13
N ILE A 651 -5.22 -20.76 21.77
CA ILE A 651 -3.88 -21.31 21.51
C ILE A 651 -3.73 -21.78 20.06
N GLU A 652 -4.81 -22.28 19.46
CA GLU A 652 -4.89 -22.72 18.07
C GLU A 652 -4.54 -21.62 17.05
N ASP A 653 -4.68 -20.34 17.43
CA ASP A 653 -4.33 -19.20 16.59
C ASP A 653 -2.89 -18.73 16.78
N ARG A 654 -2.16 -19.27 17.77
CA ARG A 654 -0.79 -18.83 18.07
C ARG A 654 0.13 -19.05 16.87
N PRO A 655 0.72 -17.99 16.30
CA PRO A 655 1.57 -18.10 15.11
C PRO A 655 2.90 -18.77 15.46
N GLY A 656 3.43 -19.56 14.53
CA GLY A 656 4.75 -20.19 14.65
C GLY A 656 5.66 -19.84 13.47
N MET A 657 6.96 -19.72 13.75
CA MET A 657 7.98 -19.45 12.75
C MET A 657 9.10 -20.49 12.83
N LEU A 658 9.30 -21.22 11.74
CA LEU A 658 10.38 -22.18 11.57
C LEU A 658 11.72 -21.45 11.52
N CYS A 659 12.72 -22.01 12.18
CA CYS A 659 14.07 -21.46 12.18
C CYS A 659 15.11 -22.55 12.49
N GLU A 660 16.39 -22.27 12.29
CA GLU A 660 17.44 -23.20 12.72
C GLU A 660 17.54 -23.29 14.26
N SER A 661 18.17 -24.34 14.79
CA SER A 661 18.37 -24.53 16.24
C SER A 661 19.10 -23.36 16.92
N TYR A 662 19.97 -22.68 16.18
CA TYR A 662 20.60 -21.43 16.60
C TYR A 662 20.25 -20.35 15.60
N ILE A 663 19.93 -19.15 16.06
CA ILE A 663 19.45 -18.05 15.22
C ILE A 663 20.04 -16.71 15.66
N TYR A 664 19.94 -15.71 14.79
CA TYR A 664 20.31 -14.35 15.15
C TYR A 664 19.38 -13.83 16.26
N PRO A 665 19.89 -13.40 17.44
CA PRO A 665 19.04 -13.14 18.61
C PRO A 665 18.05 -11.98 18.45
N ASN A 666 18.28 -11.11 17.46
CA ASN A 666 17.37 -10.02 17.18
C ASN A 666 16.06 -10.47 16.49
N ILE A 667 16.02 -11.70 16.00
CA ILE A 667 14.82 -12.31 15.40
C ILE A 667 13.77 -12.64 16.47
N PRO A 668 14.08 -13.43 17.52
CA PRO A 668 13.12 -13.70 18.59
C PRO A 668 12.78 -12.43 19.37
N ASN A 669 13.73 -11.49 19.54
CA ASN A 669 13.44 -10.19 20.18
C ASN A 669 12.37 -9.37 19.46
N GLN A 670 12.13 -9.61 18.16
CA GLN A 670 11.05 -8.96 17.40
C GLN A 670 9.80 -9.84 17.29
N ALA A 671 9.97 -11.15 17.16
CA ALA A 671 8.87 -12.08 16.90
C ALA A 671 8.13 -12.52 18.19
N THR A 672 8.86 -12.86 19.25
CA THR A 672 8.27 -13.35 20.52
C THR A 672 7.31 -12.35 21.16
N PRO A 673 7.59 -11.03 21.20
CA PRO A 673 6.63 -10.04 21.72
C PRO A 673 5.32 -9.94 20.93
N LEU A 674 5.27 -10.48 19.70
CA LEU A 674 4.04 -10.59 18.90
C LEU A 674 3.31 -11.93 19.14
N GLY A 675 3.74 -12.71 20.12
CA GLY A 675 3.19 -14.04 20.42
C GLY A 675 3.71 -15.17 19.54
N VAL A 676 4.62 -14.87 18.60
CA VAL A 676 5.18 -15.87 17.67
C VAL A 676 6.07 -16.84 18.43
N GLN A 677 5.75 -18.13 18.35
CA GLN A 677 6.63 -19.18 18.87
C GLN A 677 7.76 -19.48 17.87
N MET A 678 8.99 -19.55 18.36
CA MET A 678 10.12 -20.03 17.57
C MET A 678 10.05 -21.55 17.50
N VAL A 679 10.06 -22.08 16.29
CA VAL A 679 9.98 -23.52 16.03
C VAL A 679 11.32 -23.99 15.48
N PRO A 680 12.22 -24.51 16.33
CA PRO A 680 13.53 -24.94 15.87
C PRO A 680 13.41 -26.20 15.02
N VAL A 681 14.00 -26.14 13.85
CA VAL A 681 14.28 -27.29 12.99
C VAL A 681 15.72 -27.71 13.24
N LYS A 682 15.92 -29.01 13.46
CA LYS A 682 17.25 -29.58 13.70
C LYS A 682 18.18 -29.23 12.56
N THR A 683 19.40 -28.85 12.89
CA THR A 683 20.46 -28.60 11.90
C THR A 683 21.47 -29.74 11.83
N ASP A 684 21.90 -30.07 10.62
CA ASP A 684 23.01 -30.95 10.31
C ASP A 684 24.20 -30.15 9.74
N GLU A 685 25.23 -30.85 9.26
CA GLU A 685 26.44 -30.23 8.70
C GLU A 685 26.18 -29.37 7.44
N ALA A 686 25.06 -29.59 6.76
CA ALA A 686 24.61 -28.84 5.59
C ALA A 686 23.53 -27.80 5.93
N GLY A 687 23.29 -27.53 7.21
CA GLY A 687 22.32 -26.54 7.68
C GLY A 687 21.01 -27.19 8.11
N MET A 688 19.87 -26.54 7.82
CA MET A 688 18.56 -27.05 8.21
C MET A 688 18.33 -28.47 7.65
N ALA A 689 18.02 -29.43 8.54
CA ALA A 689 17.73 -30.80 8.14
C ALA A 689 16.38 -30.85 7.41
N VAL A 690 16.35 -31.50 6.24
CA VAL A 690 15.16 -31.61 5.39
C VAL A 690 14.22 -32.70 5.93
N SER A 691 14.80 -33.83 6.35
CA SER A 691 14.09 -35.06 6.73
C SER A 691 14.67 -35.70 7.99
N GLY A 692 13.95 -36.67 8.55
CA GLY A 692 14.31 -37.38 9.78
C GLY A 692 13.78 -36.70 11.03
N PRO A 693 13.93 -37.32 12.22
CA PRO A 693 13.34 -36.80 13.46
C PRO A 693 13.82 -35.37 13.79
N GLY A 694 12.88 -34.44 13.90
CA GLY A 694 13.12 -33.00 14.12
C GLY A 694 13.56 -32.23 12.87
N GLY A 695 13.59 -32.85 11.69
CA GLY A 695 13.82 -32.19 10.41
C GLY A 695 12.58 -31.42 9.92
N LEU A 696 12.75 -30.58 8.90
CA LEU A 696 11.72 -29.65 8.43
C LEU A 696 10.41 -30.36 8.05
N GLU A 697 10.48 -31.43 7.26
CA GLU A 697 9.28 -32.18 6.87
C GLU A 697 8.64 -32.90 8.06
N ASP A 698 9.44 -33.43 8.99
CA ASP A 698 8.93 -34.11 10.19
C ASP A 698 8.20 -33.14 11.12
N VAL A 699 8.78 -31.96 11.37
CA VAL A 699 8.17 -30.90 12.18
C VAL A 699 6.83 -30.45 11.60
N LEU A 700 6.74 -30.29 10.28
CA LEU A 700 5.51 -29.84 9.61
C LEU A 700 4.45 -30.95 9.46
N ALA A 701 4.87 -32.18 9.18
CA ALA A 701 3.97 -33.32 9.01
C ALA A 701 3.37 -33.78 10.33
N ASN A 702 4.17 -33.73 11.41
CA ASN A 702 3.80 -34.20 12.75
C ASN A 702 3.56 -33.03 13.72
N TRP A 703 3.08 -31.89 13.20
CA TRP A 703 2.86 -30.70 14.01
C TRP A 703 1.85 -30.96 15.14
N ASP A 704 2.27 -30.68 16.37
CA ASP A 704 1.43 -30.77 17.55
C ASP A 704 0.55 -29.53 17.66
N THR A 705 -0.75 -29.69 17.33
CA THR A 705 -1.72 -28.59 17.33
C THR A 705 -1.95 -27.99 18.72
N THR A 706 -1.56 -28.67 19.80
CA THR A 706 -1.65 -28.10 21.16
C THR A 706 -0.65 -26.96 21.38
N LYS A 707 0.38 -26.85 20.53
CA LYS A 707 1.34 -25.75 20.53
C LYS A 707 0.85 -24.54 19.73
N GLY A 708 -0.24 -24.68 18.99
CA GLY A 708 -0.87 -23.64 18.20
C GLY A 708 -0.88 -23.92 16.70
N LYS A 709 -1.03 -22.87 15.88
CA LYS A 709 -1.15 -23.00 14.43
C LYS A 709 0.13 -23.58 13.85
N ARG A 710 -0.02 -24.49 12.87
CA ARG A 710 1.14 -25.01 12.12
C ARG A 710 1.93 -23.84 11.54
N PRO A 711 3.27 -23.78 11.74
CA PRO A 711 4.08 -22.70 11.22
C PRO A 711 3.92 -22.53 9.72
N HIS A 712 3.66 -21.30 9.30
CA HIS A 712 3.54 -20.91 7.90
C HIS A 712 4.61 -19.90 7.47
N LEU A 713 5.54 -19.57 8.38
CA LEU A 713 6.70 -18.72 8.13
C LEU A 713 7.97 -19.50 8.44
N MET A 714 9.02 -19.25 7.67
CA MET A 714 10.37 -19.69 7.95
C MET A 714 11.32 -18.51 7.88
N TYR A 715 12.18 -18.35 8.88
CA TYR A 715 13.32 -17.44 8.84
C TYR A 715 14.60 -18.26 8.67
N THR A 716 15.47 -17.84 7.75
CA THR A 716 16.77 -18.49 7.53
C THR A 716 17.82 -17.51 7.00
N VAL A 717 19.08 -17.75 7.38
CA VAL A 717 20.27 -17.11 6.78
C VAL A 717 21.03 -18.19 6.04
N THR A 718 21.03 -18.17 4.71
CA THR A 718 21.44 -19.36 3.94
C THR A 718 22.93 -19.38 3.62
N LEU A 719 23.58 -18.22 3.61
CA LEU A 719 25.02 -18.07 3.38
C LEU A 719 25.69 -17.38 4.58
N GLY A 720 26.59 -18.09 5.27
CA GLY A 720 27.32 -17.52 6.39
C GLY A 720 26.41 -17.32 7.60
N HIS A 721 25.58 -18.33 7.88
CA HIS A 721 24.54 -18.34 8.90
C HIS A 721 25.01 -17.74 10.24
N ASN A 722 24.19 -16.89 10.87
CA ASN A 722 24.50 -16.33 12.18
C ASN A 722 23.79 -17.16 13.27
N PRO A 723 24.51 -17.92 14.11
CA PRO A 723 25.95 -17.79 14.39
C PRO A 723 26.86 -18.85 13.74
N THR A 724 26.30 -19.84 13.05
CA THR A 724 26.98 -21.11 12.75
C THR A 724 28.03 -21.05 11.64
N GLY A 725 27.99 -20.03 10.78
CA GLY A 725 28.83 -19.90 9.58
C GLY A 725 28.53 -20.92 8.49
N ILE A 726 27.40 -21.65 8.60
CA ILE A 726 26.99 -22.70 7.66
C ILE A 726 26.47 -22.09 6.36
N LEU A 727 26.55 -22.89 5.29
CA LEU A 727 26.07 -22.61 3.95
C LEU A 727 25.11 -23.72 3.51
N LEU A 728 23.97 -23.35 2.94
CA LEU A 728 23.06 -24.28 2.27
C LEU A 728 23.48 -24.48 0.82
N SER A 729 23.64 -25.74 0.40
CA SER A 729 23.86 -26.07 -1.03
C SER A 729 22.60 -25.82 -1.86
N VAL A 730 22.74 -25.75 -3.18
CA VAL A 730 21.59 -25.58 -4.10
C VAL A 730 20.60 -26.74 -3.94
N GLU A 731 21.08 -27.97 -3.80
CA GLU A 731 20.25 -29.16 -3.60
C GLU A 731 19.48 -29.08 -2.28
N ARG A 732 20.14 -28.60 -1.22
CA ARG A 732 19.52 -28.40 0.09
C ARG A 732 18.43 -27.33 0.02
N LYS A 733 18.68 -26.22 -0.68
CA LYS A 733 17.67 -25.17 -0.92
C LYS A 733 16.50 -25.69 -1.76
N LYS A 734 16.75 -26.41 -2.86
CA LYS A 734 15.68 -27.02 -3.67
C LYS A 734 14.79 -27.95 -2.82
N ALA A 735 15.38 -28.75 -1.94
CA ALA A 735 14.64 -29.63 -1.04
C ALA A 735 13.82 -28.86 0.03
N ILE A 736 14.41 -27.85 0.66
CA ILE A 736 13.71 -26.98 1.61
C ILE A 736 12.55 -26.26 0.92
N TYR A 737 12.80 -25.68 -0.26
CA TYR A 737 11.79 -24.98 -1.06
C TYR A 737 10.61 -25.89 -1.41
N ALA A 738 10.88 -27.12 -1.85
CA ALA A 738 9.84 -28.10 -2.17
C ALA A 738 8.94 -28.43 -0.96
N ILE A 739 9.54 -28.53 0.24
CA ILE A 739 8.78 -28.73 1.48
C ILE A 739 7.96 -27.47 1.81
N CYS A 740 8.57 -26.28 1.74
CA CYS A 740 7.85 -25.03 1.97
C CYS A 740 6.68 -24.85 0.99
N SER A 741 6.85 -25.25 -0.27
CA SER A 741 5.77 -25.27 -1.26
C SER A 741 4.66 -26.24 -0.89
N LYS A 742 5.02 -27.48 -0.56
CA LYS A 742 4.08 -28.54 -0.13
C LYS A 742 3.23 -28.16 1.09
N TYR A 743 3.81 -27.50 2.08
CA TYR A 743 3.14 -27.16 3.34
C TYR A 743 2.66 -25.70 3.42
N ASP A 744 2.82 -24.96 2.34
CA ASP A 744 2.43 -23.55 2.21
C ASP A 744 3.10 -22.64 3.25
N VAL A 745 4.44 -22.57 3.18
CA VAL A 745 5.29 -21.78 4.07
C VAL A 745 5.95 -20.65 3.27
N ILE A 746 5.89 -19.42 3.78
CA ILE A 746 6.64 -18.27 3.27
C ILE A 746 8.09 -18.34 3.77
N ILE A 747 9.04 -18.08 2.87
CA ILE A 747 10.48 -18.10 3.19
C ILE A 747 10.96 -16.66 3.35
N ILE A 748 11.35 -16.29 4.56
CA ILE A 748 12.04 -15.04 4.87
C ILE A 748 13.54 -15.33 4.86
N GLU A 749 14.21 -14.97 3.76
CA GLU A 749 15.63 -15.20 3.52
C GLU A 749 16.42 -13.93 3.87
N ASP A 750 17.14 -13.91 5.01
CA ASP A 750 17.96 -12.77 5.42
C ASP A 750 19.42 -12.94 4.99
N GLU A 751 19.91 -12.07 4.10
CA GLU A 751 21.16 -12.30 3.37
C GLU A 751 22.18 -11.16 3.49
N PRO A 752 22.59 -10.79 4.72
CA PRO A 752 23.57 -9.74 4.94
C PRO A 752 24.99 -10.15 4.54
N TYR A 753 25.25 -11.44 4.33
CA TYR A 753 26.59 -11.99 4.11
C TYR A 753 26.76 -12.70 2.77
N TRP A 754 25.75 -12.66 1.88
CA TRP A 754 25.71 -13.46 0.65
C TRP A 754 26.97 -13.32 -0.23
N TYR A 755 27.55 -12.12 -0.28
CA TYR A 755 28.76 -11.81 -1.06
C TYR A 755 30.06 -12.33 -0.44
N LEU A 756 30.05 -12.73 0.84
CA LEU A 756 31.23 -13.13 1.62
C LEU A 756 31.45 -14.64 1.58
N GLN A 757 31.38 -15.27 0.41
CA GLN A 757 31.64 -16.71 0.23
C GLN A 757 33.12 -16.97 -0.07
N PHE A 758 33.74 -17.93 0.63
CA PHE A 758 35.19 -18.15 0.65
C PHE A 758 35.60 -19.41 -0.13
N PRO A 759 35.93 -19.31 -1.43
CA PRO A 759 36.28 -20.48 -2.24
C PRO A 759 37.52 -21.22 -1.73
N ASP A 760 38.49 -20.51 -1.13
CA ASP A 760 39.75 -21.12 -0.69
C ASP A 760 39.66 -21.78 0.69
N ALA A 761 38.55 -21.58 1.42
CA ALA A 761 38.41 -22.04 2.79
C ALA A 761 38.61 -23.55 2.96
N ALA A 762 38.12 -24.37 2.02
CA ALA A 762 38.25 -25.82 2.09
C ALA A 762 39.70 -26.28 1.87
N LEU A 763 40.41 -25.62 0.96
CA LEU A 763 41.80 -25.92 0.66
C LEU A 763 42.71 -25.52 1.83
N GLU A 764 42.51 -24.33 2.39
CA GLU A 764 43.29 -23.83 3.52
C GLU A 764 43.01 -24.61 4.81
N GLU A 765 41.78 -25.05 5.04
CA GLU A 765 41.44 -25.97 6.14
C GLU A 765 42.18 -27.31 6.02
N ALA A 766 42.21 -27.90 4.81
CA ALA A 766 42.93 -29.14 4.58
C ALA A 766 44.44 -28.99 4.82
N LYS A 767 45.03 -27.87 4.37
CA LYS A 767 46.44 -27.54 4.63
C LYS A 767 46.71 -27.38 6.13
N SER A 768 45.90 -26.58 6.82
CA SER A 768 46.00 -26.34 8.27
C SER A 768 45.96 -27.64 9.08
N ARG A 769 45.11 -28.59 8.66
CA ARG A 769 44.88 -29.86 9.37
C ARG A 769 45.73 -31.03 8.87
N GLY A 770 46.59 -30.83 7.87
CA GLY A 770 47.39 -31.90 7.25
C GLY A 770 46.55 -32.97 6.56
N LEU A 771 45.38 -32.61 6.04
CA LEU A 771 44.48 -33.48 5.29
C LEU A 771 44.79 -33.39 3.78
N PRO A 772 44.44 -34.42 2.99
CA PRO A 772 44.55 -34.33 1.54
C PRO A 772 43.73 -33.14 1.01
N PRO A 773 44.20 -32.46 -0.06
CA PRO A 773 43.47 -31.33 -0.62
C PRO A 773 42.08 -31.81 -1.08
N PRO A 774 41.02 -31.02 -0.82
CA PRO A 774 39.70 -31.36 -1.32
C PRO A 774 39.71 -31.36 -2.85
N PRO A 775 38.77 -32.07 -3.50
CA PRO A 775 38.58 -31.91 -4.93
C PRO A 775 38.38 -30.42 -5.25
N PRO A 776 38.93 -29.92 -6.38
CA PRO A 776 38.73 -28.54 -6.77
C PRO A 776 37.22 -28.26 -6.81
N PRO A 777 36.78 -27.07 -6.34
CA PRO A 777 35.38 -26.71 -6.47
C PRO A 777 34.97 -26.86 -7.94
N PRO A 778 33.74 -27.34 -8.23
CA PRO A 778 33.27 -27.41 -9.61
C PRO A 778 33.49 -26.05 -10.24
N GLN A 779 34.31 -25.99 -11.29
CA GLN A 779 34.48 -24.74 -12.03
C GLN A 779 33.10 -24.32 -12.53
N PRO A 780 32.75 -23.02 -12.52
CA PRO A 780 31.56 -22.55 -13.20
C PRO A 780 31.73 -22.89 -14.69
N THR A 781 31.27 -24.08 -15.09
CA THR A 781 31.34 -24.49 -16.48
C THR A 781 30.37 -23.60 -17.22
N THR A 782 30.85 -22.96 -18.28
CA THR A 782 30.06 -22.22 -19.26
C THR A 782 29.00 -23.09 -19.98
N ASN A 783 28.76 -24.33 -19.53
CA ASN A 783 27.87 -25.32 -20.14
C ASN A 783 26.91 -25.95 -19.09
N THR A 784 25.67 -25.49 -19.12
CA THR A 784 24.45 -26.31 -19.36
C THR A 784 24.13 -27.50 -18.43
N THR A 785 24.00 -27.27 -17.12
CA THR A 785 23.12 -28.16 -16.30
C THR A 785 22.05 -27.42 -15.50
N ASP A 786 22.27 -26.16 -15.11
CA ASP A 786 21.29 -25.40 -14.29
C ASP A 786 20.41 -24.41 -15.07
N ASN A 787 20.55 -24.24 -16.40
CA ASN A 787 19.79 -23.29 -17.24
C ASN A 787 19.68 -21.84 -16.68
N ARG A 788 20.51 -21.47 -15.69
CA ARG A 788 20.43 -20.17 -15.03
C ARG A 788 21.03 -19.08 -15.92
N PRO A 789 20.33 -17.95 -16.13
CA PRO A 789 20.89 -16.83 -16.86
C PRO A 789 22.13 -16.26 -16.13
N SER A 790 23.16 -15.88 -16.89
CA SER A 790 24.34 -15.22 -16.34
C SER A 790 23.99 -13.84 -15.81
N SER A 791 24.62 -13.43 -14.71
CA SER A 791 24.54 -12.07 -14.17
C SER A 791 25.33 -11.05 -14.98
N GLY A 792 26.10 -11.46 -16.00
CA GLY A 792 27.09 -10.63 -16.68
C GLY A 792 28.37 -10.34 -15.86
N PHE A 793 28.51 -10.95 -14.68
CA PHE A 793 29.65 -10.74 -13.78
C PHE A 793 30.18 -12.08 -13.25
N PRO A 794 31.39 -12.50 -13.65
CA PRO A 794 31.96 -13.79 -13.21
C PRO A 794 32.03 -13.96 -11.69
N PHE A 795 32.20 -12.88 -10.94
CA PHE A 795 32.17 -12.91 -9.48
C PHE A 795 30.79 -13.34 -8.95
N LEU A 796 29.71 -12.72 -9.42
CA LEU A 796 28.35 -13.05 -8.95
C LEU A 796 27.93 -14.43 -9.44
N ASP A 797 28.28 -14.80 -10.68
CA ASP A 797 28.05 -16.15 -11.23
C ASP A 797 28.80 -17.24 -10.45
N SER A 798 29.88 -16.90 -9.74
CA SER A 798 30.61 -17.85 -8.88
C SER A 798 29.97 -18.08 -7.50
N LEU A 799 28.97 -17.28 -7.12
CA LEU A 799 28.32 -17.36 -5.82
C LEU A 799 27.18 -18.38 -5.84
N VAL A 800 27.02 -19.11 -4.74
CA VAL A 800 25.89 -20.03 -4.56
C VAL A 800 24.57 -19.23 -4.63
N PRO A 801 23.63 -19.59 -5.52
CA PRO A 801 22.35 -18.90 -5.70
C PRO A 801 21.56 -18.78 -4.38
N SER A 802 20.74 -17.73 -4.26
CA SER A 802 19.76 -17.58 -3.19
C SER A 802 18.50 -18.44 -3.44
N PHE A 803 17.46 -18.31 -2.61
CA PHE A 803 16.16 -18.91 -2.89
C PHE A 803 15.41 -18.22 -4.05
N THR A 804 15.66 -16.93 -4.32
CA THR A 804 14.88 -16.14 -5.30
C THR A 804 14.88 -16.73 -6.73
N PRO A 805 16.01 -17.21 -7.29
CA PRO A 805 16.02 -17.87 -8.60
C PRO A 805 15.30 -19.24 -8.61
N LEU A 806 15.04 -19.84 -7.45
CA LEU A 806 14.30 -21.08 -7.29
C LEU A 806 12.80 -20.85 -7.04
N ASP A 807 12.37 -19.59 -6.91
CA ASP A 807 11.07 -19.24 -6.38
C ASP A 807 9.95 -19.31 -7.42
N THR A 808 9.53 -20.52 -7.80
CA THR A 808 8.43 -20.74 -8.77
C THR A 808 7.09 -20.17 -8.31
N ASP A 809 6.88 -20.11 -7.01
CA ASP A 809 5.61 -19.74 -6.40
C ASP A 809 5.52 -18.25 -6.06
N GLY A 810 6.65 -17.53 -6.02
CA GLY A 810 6.71 -16.16 -5.50
C GLY A 810 6.65 -16.06 -3.96
N ARG A 811 7.04 -17.10 -3.23
CA ARG A 811 6.93 -17.24 -1.76
C ARG A 811 8.15 -16.74 -0.98
N VAL A 812 9.18 -16.27 -1.67
CA VAL A 812 10.43 -15.82 -1.06
C VAL A 812 10.40 -14.32 -0.81
N VAL A 813 10.62 -13.93 0.44
CA VAL A 813 10.85 -12.55 0.87
C VAL A 813 12.32 -12.43 1.26
N ARG A 814 13.13 -11.90 0.35
CA ARG A 814 14.58 -11.77 0.54
C ARG A 814 14.92 -10.41 1.13
N LEU A 815 15.72 -10.39 2.20
CA LEU A 815 16.22 -9.19 2.86
C LEU A 815 17.69 -8.96 2.48
N ASP A 816 17.98 -7.82 1.86
CA ASP A 816 19.33 -7.38 1.53
C ASP A 816 19.69 -6.09 2.30
N THR A 817 20.99 -5.86 2.52
CA THR A 817 21.46 -4.71 3.30
C THR A 817 22.81 -4.18 2.85
N PHE A 818 22.99 -2.85 2.95
CA PHE A 818 24.29 -2.20 2.82
C PHE A 818 25.13 -2.25 4.10
N SER A 819 24.60 -2.77 5.20
CA SER A 819 25.30 -2.75 6.50
C SER A 819 26.64 -3.47 6.47
N LYS A 820 26.76 -4.57 5.70
CA LYS A 820 27.97 -5.40 5.66
C LYS A 820 28.79 -5.21 4.38
N THR A 821 28.28 -4.45 3.43
CA THR A 821 28.92 -4.19 2.13
C THR A 821 29.39 -2.74 2.00
N VAL A 822 28.78 -1.79 2.71
CA VAL A 822 29.18 -0.38 2.73
C VAL A 822 29.46 0.07 4.17
N ALA A 823 28.41 0.22 4.99
CA ALA A 823 28.56 0.56 6.41
C ALA A 823 27.27 0.29 7.21
N PRO A 824 27.35 -0.25 8.45
CA PRO A 824 26.17 -0.45 9.30
C PRO A 824 25.40 0.84 9.60
N GLY A 825 26.12 1.94 9.81
CA GLY A 825 25.56 3.25 10.16
C GLY A 825 24.73 3.91 9.05
N CYS A 826 24.79 3.42 7.81
CA CYS A 826 23.94 3.91 6.73
C CYS A 826 22.45 3.62 6.99
N ARG A 827 22.13 2.56 7.76
CA ARG A 827 20.74 2.12 7.99
C ARG A 827 19.96 2.00 6.68
N LEU A 828 20.52 1.27 5.71
CA LEU A 828 19.97 1.17 4.37
C LEU A 828 20.01 -0.29 3.88
N GLY A 829 18.89 -0.77 3.34
CA GLY A 829 18.73 -2.07 2.73
C GLY A 829 17.53 -2.09 1.80
N TRP A 830 17.12 -3.28 1.36
CA TRP A 830 15.91 -3.46 0.57
C TRP A 830 15.33 -4.86 0.75
N ILE A 831 14.05 -5.00 0.43
CA ILE A 831 13.38 -6.30 0.32
C ILE A 831 13.18 -6.60 -1.17
N THR A 832 13.42 -7.84 -1.57
CA THR A 832 13.10 -8.38 -2.90
C THR A 832 12.02 -9.45 -2.74
N ALA A 833 10.88 -9.28 -3.42
CA ALA A 833 9.76 -10.23 -3.37
C ALA A 833 8.87 -10.09 -4.62
N GLN A 834 7.85 -10.94 -4.76
CA GLN A 834 6.87 -10.79 -5.83
C GLN A 834 6.08 -9.45 -5.69
N PRO A 835 5.54 -8.89 -6.79
CA PRO A 835 4.94 -7.55 -6.78
C PRO A 835 3.82 -7.34 -5.76
N SER A 836 2.96 -8.34 -5.53
CA SER A 836 1.85 -8.25 -4.58
C SER A 836 2.31 -8.08 -3.13
N LEU A 837 3.40 -8.77 -2.75
CA LEU A 837 4.02 -8.64 -1.42
C LEU A 837 4.70 -7.28 -1.27
N ILE A 838 5.40 -6.82 -2.32
CA ILE A 838 6.06 -5.50 -2.31
C ILE A 838 5.02 -4.39 -2.15
N GLU A 839 3.90 -4.46 -2.86
CA GLU A 839 2.84 -3.46 -2.73
C GLU A 839 2.32 -3.38 -1.28
N ARG A 840 2.10 -4.50 -0.59
CA ARG A 840 1.72 -4.49 0.84
C ARG A 840 2.83 -3.94 1.74
N LEU A 841 4.09 -4.26 1.47
CA LEU A 841 5.25 -3.72 2.21
C LEU A 841 5.36 -2.21 2.04
N GLU A 842 5.06 -1.66 0.87
CA GLU A 842 5.00 -0.20 0.68
C GLU A 842 3.96 0.45 1.60
N ARG A 843 2.76 -0.14 1.73
CA ARG A 843 1.70 0.37 2.63
C ARG A 843 2.13 0.30 4.10
N ILE A 844 2.87 -0.75 4.49
CA ILE A 844 3.47 -0.86 5.82
C ILE A 844 4.49 0.26 6.01
N THR A 845 5.35 0.49 5.02
CA THR A 845 6.39 1.53 5.04
C THR A 845 5.79 2.93 5.12
N GLU A 846 4.69 3.22 4.42
CA GLU A 846 3.99 4.51 4.47
C GLU A 846 3.57 4.94 5.88
N ALA A 847 3.26 3.96 6.74
CA ALA A 847 2.72 4.19 8.08
C ALA A 847 3.71 3.84 9.21
N THR A 848 4.95 3.46 8.88
CA THR A 848 5.98 3.11 9.86
C THR A 848 7.22 4.00 9.68
N THR A 849 8.24 3.50 9.00
CA THR A 849 9.52 4.20 8.84
C THR A 849 9.52 5.27 7.77
N GLN A 850 8.52 5.28 6.88
CA GLN A 850 8.62 5.92 5.56
C GLN A 850 9.90 5.44 4.83
N GLN A 851 10.49 6.29 3.99
CA GLN A 851 11.73 5.95 3.30
C GLN A 851 12.98 6.10 4.20
N PRO A 852 14.09 5.43 3.87
CA PRO A 852 15.38 5.65 4.53
C PRO A 852 15.86 7.11 4.43
N SER A 853 16.88 7.47 5.22
CA SER A 853 17.42 8.85 5.27
C SER A 853 17.85 9.37 3.89
N GLY A 854 17.33 10.54 3.51
CA GLY A 854 17.67 11.22 2.27
C GLY A 854 19.16 11.48 2.08
N PHE A 855 19.87 11.90 3.13
CA PHE A 855 21.33 12.09 3.11
C PHE A 855 22.07 10.82 2.69
N VAL A 856 21.69 9.69 3.29
CA VAL A 856 22.34 8.40 3.01
C VAL A 856 22.00 7.96 1.59
N GLN A 857 20.72 8.04 1.20
CA GLN A 857 20.30 7.65 -0.14
C GLN A 857 21.00 8.48 -1.23
N ALA A 858 21.17 9.78 -1.04
CA ALA A 858 21.88 10.64 -1.98
C ALA A 858 23.37 10.27 -2.10
N LEU A 859 24.05 10.03 -0.97
CA LEU A 859 25.46 9.61 -0.96
C LEU A 859 25.66 8.25 -1.64
N ILE A 860 24.82 7.27 -1.34
CA ILE A 860 24.88 5.95 -1.97
C ILE A 860 24.52 6.02 -3.45
N SER A 861 23.53 6.84 -3.83
CA SER A 861 23.21 7.08 -5.25
C SER A 861 24.42 7.64 -5.99
N LYS A 862 25.07 8.68 -5.45
CA LYS A 862 26.23 9.30 -6.08
C LYS A 862 27.46 8.38 -6.09
N LEU A 863 27.56 7.48 -5.12
CA LEU A 863 28.59 6.43 -5.09
C LEU A 863 28.37 5.41 -6.21
N LEU A 864 27.13 4.98 -6.46
CA LEU A 864 26.81 3.88 -7.38
C LEU A 864 26.54 4.35 -8.82
N ILE A 865 26.00 5.55 -9.00
CA ILE A 865 25.49 6.08 -10.28
C ILE A 865 26.42 7.19 -10.80
N SER A 866 26.72 7.16 -12.10
CA SER A 866 27.45 8.23 -12.82
C SER A 866 26.49 9.09 -13.64
N PRO A 867 26.73 10.41 -13.76
CA PRO A 867 25.99 11.22 -14.72
C PRO A 867 26.33 10.83 -16.17
N PRO A 868 25.39 10.99 -17.13
CA PRO A 868 25.67 10.77 -18.55
C PRO A 868 26.71 11.78 -19.08
N ALA A 869 27.49 11.36 -20.08
CA ALA A 869 28.48 12.23 -20.73
C ALA A 869 27.79 13.42 -21.44
N PRO A 870 28.39 14.62 -21.43
CA PRO A 870 27.83 15.75 -22.19
C PRO A 870 27.82 15.43 -23.69
N PRO A 871 26.82 15.92 -24.45
CA PRO A 871 26.75 15.72 -25.89
C PRO A 871 27.96 16.39 -26.58
N PRO A 872 28.50 15.79 -27.67
CA PRO A 872 29.61 16.39 -28.41
C PRO A 872 29.19 17.76 -28.96
N PRO A 873 30.10 18.76 -28.99
CA PRO A 873 29.77 20.09 -29.50
C PRO A 873 29.37 20.01 -30.98
N THR A 874 28.20 20.55 -31.30
CA THR A 874 27.73 20.75 -32.68
C THR A 874 28.66 21.72 -33.41
N PRO A 875 29.18 21.37 -34.60
CA PRO A 875 30.07 22.26 -35.33
C PRO A 875 29.29 23.48 -35.85
N SER A 876 29.70 24.67 -35.41
CA SER A 876 29.22 25.93 -35.97
C SER A 876 29.80 26.14 -37.37
N THR A 877 28.93 26.53 -38.30
CA THR A 877 29.26 26.89 -39.67
C THR A 877 29.92 28.27 -39.72
N SER A 878 31.24 28.35 -39.94
CA SER A 878 31.86 29.43 -40.73
C SER A 878 33.33 29.14 -41.12
N SER A 879 33.52 29.00 -42.43
CA SER A 879 34.67 29.37 -43.28
C SER A 879 36.14 29.13 -42.84
N THR A 880 36.79 28.37 -43.73
CA THR A 880 38.13 28.56 -44.36
C THR A 880 39.42 28.15 -43.63
N PHE A 881 40.11 27.19 -44.27
CA PHE A 881 41.55 26.95 -44.36
C PHE A 881 42.34 26.62 -43.08
N SER A 882 42.66 25.33 -42.90
CA SER A 882 44.04 24.88 -42.65
C SER A 882 44.16 23.37 -42.83
N LEU A 883 44.89 22.96 -43.86
CA LEU A 883 45.42 21.61 -44.05
C LEU A 883 46.74 21.51 -43.27
N PHE A 884 46.93 20.37 -42.59
CA PHE A 884 48.14 19.92 -41.88
C PHE A 884 48.39 20.48 -40.47
N SER A 885 47.94 19.72 -39.46
CA SER A 885 48.69 19.51 -38.21
C SER A 885 48.12 18.30 -37.46
N LYS A 886 49.00 17.41 -36.99
CA LYS A 886 48.65 16.24 -36.16
C LYS A 886 47.98 16.71 -34.86
N PRO A 887 46.96 16.02 -34.33
CA PRO A 887 46.47 16.31 -32.99
C PRO A 887 47.46 15.77 -31.96
N THR A 888 48.04 16.68 -31.19
CA THR A 888 48.62 16.41 -29.88
C THR A 888 47.51 15.92 -28.93
N PRO A 889 47.78 14.95 -28.03
CA PRO A 889 46.78 14.49 -27.08
C PRO A 889 46.61 15.56 -25.99
N THR A 890 45.54 16.35 -26.09
CA THR A 890 45.08 17.19 -24.98
C THR A 890 44.42 16.30 -23.94
N THR A 891 45.01 16.30 -22.75
CA THR A 891 44.56 15.68 -21.50
C THR A 891 43.05 15.83 -21.25
N PRO A 892 42.34 14.75 -20.86
CA PRO A 892 40.94 14.85 -20.46
C PRO A 892 40.81 15.64 -19.15
N ASN A 893 39.85 16.56 -19.10
CA ASN A 893 39.44 17.24 -17.87
C ASN A 893 38.91 16.20 -16.85
N PRO A 894 39.23 16.30 -15.55
CA PRO A 894 38.97 15.25 -14.57
C PRO A 894 37.69 15.53 -13.77
N HIS A 895 36.60 14.83 -14.06
CA HIS A 895 35.47 14.73 -13.13
C HIS A 895 35.08 13.25 -12.96
N PRO A 896 35.18 12.67 -11.74
CA PRO A 896 35.10 11.23 -11.56
C PRO A 896 33.64 10.72 -11.57
N SER A 897 33.48 9.62 -12.29
CA SER A 897 32.31 8.76 -12.42
C SER A 897 31.95 8.06 -11.09
N GLY A 898 30.66 7.86 -10.82
CA GLY A 898 30.20 6.87 -9.85
C GLY A 898 30.70 5.46 -10.21
N TRP A 899 30.59 4.52 -9.27
CA TRP A 899 31.16 3.18 -9.39
C TRP A 899 30.53 2.35 -10.52
N GLN A 900 29.26 2.59 -10.86
CA GLN A 900 28.48 1.74 -11.77
C GLN A 900 28.32 0.30 -11.22
N PRO A 901 27.48 -0.56 -11.83
CA PRO A 901 27.39 -1.96 -11.44
C PRO A 901 28.76 -2.67 -11.40
N THR A 902 29.63 -2.40 -12.38
CA THR A 902 30.98 -2.98 -12.45
C THR A 902 31.87 -2.60 -11.27
N GLY A 903 31.87 -1.33 -10.84
CA GLY A 903 32.66 -0.89 -9.70
C GLY A 903 32.10 -1.44 -8.39
N PHE A 904 30.78 -1.51 -8.24
CA PHE A 904 30.19 -2.12 -7.05
C PHE A 904 30.54 -3.61 -6.95
N VAL A 905 30.46 -4.37 -8.05
CA VAL A 905 30.89 -5.77 -8.09
C VAL A 905 32.39 -5.93 -7.81
N THR A 906 33.23 -5.05 -8.34
CA THR A 906 34.67 -5.02 -8.06
C THR A 906 34.93 -4.80 -6.57
N TRP A 907 34.23 -3.86 -5.95
CA TRP A 907 34.26 -3.63 -4.51
C TRP A 907 33.86 -4.89 -3.73
N LEU A 908 32.71 -5.50 -4.03
CA LEU A 908 32.26 -6.73 -3.37
C LEU A 908 33.28 -7.88 -3.47
N SER A 909 33.89 -8.07 -4.63
CA SER A 909 34.93 -9.08 -4.85
C SER A 909 36.18 -8.86 -3.98
N GLY A 910 36.63 -7.60 -3.89
CA GLY A 910 37.75 -7.22 -3.01
C GLY A 910 37.39 -7.34 -1.52
N LEU A 911 36.16 -7.00 -1.14
CA LEU A 911 35.66 -7.14 0.22
C LEU A 911 35.67 -8.62 0.64
N ARG A 912 35.15 -9.52 -0.21
CA ARG A 912 35.23 -10.98 0.01
C ARG A 912 36.68 -11.42 0.23
N ALA A 913 37.63 -10.97 -0.59
CA ALA A 913 39.04 -11.33 -0.45
C ALA A 913 39.63 -10.89 0.90
N ALA A 914 39.34 -9.67 1.34
CA ALA A 914 39.79 -9.16 2.63
C ALA A 914 39.24 -9.98 3.81
N TYR A 915 37.95 -10.33 3.77
CA TYR A 915 37.34 -11.20 4.79
C TYR A 915 37.92 -12.62 4.77
N GLN A 916 38.22 -13.17 3.60
CA GLN A 916 38.83 -14.49 3.46
C GLN A 916 40.21 -14.54 4.13
N THR A 917 41.05 -13.52 3.93
CA THR A 917 42.37 -13.43 4.59
C THR A 917 42.26 -13.43 6.10
N ARG A 918 41.31 -12.64 6.65
CA ARG A 918 41.04 -12.57 8.09
C ARG A 918 40.58 -13.92 8.64
N MET A 919 39.65 -14.58 7.93
CA MET A 919 39.14 -15.90 8.26
C MET A 919 40.27 -16.94 8.30
N ILE A 920 41.09 -17.03 7.25
CA ILE A 920 42.21 -17.98 7.15
C ILE A 920 43.19 -17.77 8.31
N LYS A 921 43.55 -16.52 8.59
CA LYS A 921 44.50 -16.18 9.65
C LYS A 921 44.00 -16.64 11.02
N MET A 922 42.76 -16.29 11.38
CA MET A 922 42.17 -16.67 12.66
C MET A 922 42.01 -18.20 12.77
N CYS A 923 41.44 -18.85 11.75
CA CYS A 923 41.19 -20.30 11.79
C CYS A 923 42.48 -21.12 11.89
N SER A 924 43.56 -20.73 11.19
CA SER A 924 44.85 -21.43 11.26
C SER A 924 45.43 -21.42 12.68
N ILE A 925 45.33 -20.28 13.38
CA ILE A 925 45.80 -20.14 14.77
C ILE A 925 44.92 -20.98 15.71
N LEU A 926 43.60 -20.94 15.51
CA LEU A 926 42.67 -21.73 16.32
C LEU A 926 42.88 -23.24 16.13
N ASP A 927 43.15 -23.73 14.92
CA ASP A 927 43.44 -25.15 14.68
C ASP A 927 44.71 -25.58 15.44
N ALA A 928 45.79 -24.80 15.33
CA ALA A 928 47.05 -25.04 16.05
C ALA A 928 46.87 -25.01 17.58
N GLY A 929 45.93 -24.21 18.07
CA GLY A 929 45.61 -24.04 19.49
C GLY A 929 44.64 -25.07 20.09
N SER A 930 44.01 -25.92 19.27
CA SER A 930 42.82 -26.70 19.65
C SER A 930 43.05 -27.81 20.69
N THR A 931 44.31 -28.12 21.02
CA THR A 931 44.69 -29.21 21.93
C THR A 931 45.66 -28.72 22.99
N LEU A 932 45.44 -29.10 24.24
CA LEU A 932 46.39 -28.95 25.33
C LEU A 932 47.27 -30.21 25.41
N ILE A 933 48.59 -30.00 25.38
CA ILE A 933 49.60 -31.06 25.50
C ILE A 933 50.19 -30.96 26.90
N THR A 934 49.92 -31.95 27.75
CA THR A 934 50.53 -32.04 29.08
C THR A 934 51.69 -33.03 29.03
N THR A 935 52.92 -32.53 29.17
CA THR A 935 54.11 -33.36 29.36
C THR A 935 54.32 -33.66 30.85
N PRO A 936 54.65 -34.90 31.22
CA PRO A 936 54.96 -35.22 32.61
C PRO A 936 56.29 -34.55 33.03
N PRO A 937 56.52 -34.34 34.34
CA PRO A 937 57.69 -33.63 34.85
C PRO A 937 59.01 -34.28 34.41
N THR A 938 60.07 -33.47 34.31
CA THR A 938 61.41 -33.73 33.71
C THR A 938 62.17 -34.96 34.20
N ARG A 939 61.66 -35.70 35.20
CA ARG A 939 62.20 -36.98 35.70
C ARG A 939 61.48 -38.24 35.19
N SER A 940 60.65 -38.12 34.16
CA SER A 940 59.88 -39.26 33.63
C SER A 940 60.64 -40.02 32.53
N PRO A 941 60.51 -41.35 32.44
CA PRO A 941 61.22 -42.18 31.44
C PRO A 941 60.80 -41.84 29.99
N SER A 942 61.63 -42.20 29.00
CA SER A 942 61.44 -41.84 27.58
C SER A 942 60.13 -42.33 26.93
N TRP A 943 59.37 -43.20 27.60
CA TRP A 943 58.05 -43.69 27.18
C TRP A 943 56.88 -42.92 27.80
N ALA A 944 57.12 -41.83 28.54
CA ALA A 944 56.07 -41.15 29.28
C ALA A 944 54.95 -40.64 28.37
N VAL A 945 53.71 -41.01 28.71
CA VAL A 945 52.52 -40.78 27.87
C VAL A 945 52.19 -39.29 27.85
N VAL A 946 52.32 -38.67 26.68
CA VAL A 946 51.88 -37.30 26.42
C VAL A 946 50.35 -37.28 26.38
N LYS A 947 49.71 -36.66 27.37
CA LYS A 947 48.25 -36.51 27.37
C LYS A 947 47.86 -35.35 26.45
N LYS A 948 47.19 -35.67 25.34
CA LYS A 948 46.57 -34.70 24.44
C LYS A 948 45.10 -34.53 24.81
N THR A 949 44.71 -33.34 25.28
CA THR A 949 43.33 -33.02 25.63
C THR A 949 42.77 -32.06 24.59
N LYS A 950 41.74 -32.46 23.85
CA LYS A 950 41.05 -31.59 22.88
C LYS A 950 40.24 -30.55 23.66
N LEU A 951 40.52 -29.28 23.46
CA LEU A 951 39.88 -28.18 24.18
C LEU A 951 38.59 -27.72 23.48
N TYR A 952 38.65 -27.62 22.16
CA TYR A 952 37.52 -27.23 21.32
C TYR A 952 37.65 -27.79 19.90
N SER A 953 36.55 -27.76 19.17
CA SER A 953 36.45 -28.09 17.75
C SER A 953 35.59 -27.05 17.02
N PHE A 954 35.87 -26.83 15.74
CA PHE A 954 35.10 -25.91 14.91
C PHE A 954 35.26 -26.31 13.44
N ARG A 955 34.35 -25.82 12.60
CA ARG A 955 34.53 -25.90 11.14
C ARG A 955 34.98 -24.55 10.63
N TRP A 956 35.84 -24.57 9.62
CA TRP A 956 36.18 -23.35 8.91
C TRP A 956 34.92 -22.83 8.22
N PRO A 957 34.51 -21.58 8.46
CA PRO A 957 33.31 -21.03 7.85
C PRO A 957 33.52 -20.94 6.34
N ARG A 958 32.48 -21.28 5.58
CA ARG A 958 32.49 -21.18 4.12
C ARG A 958 32.01 -19.82 3.63
N ALA A 959 31.33 -19.07 4.49
CA ALA A 959 30.93 -17.72 4.21
C ALA A 959 30.73 -16.90 5.50
N GLY A 960 30.56 -15.59 5.35
CA GLY A 960 30.19 -14.68 6.43
C GLY A 960 31.37 -14.19 7.26
N MET A 961 31.14 -13.96 8.55
CA MET A 961 32.12 -13.30 9.41
C MET A 961 32.30 -13.95 10.79
N PHE A 962 31.75 -15.16 10.97
CA PHE A 962 31.71 -15.85 12.24
C PHE A 962 32.34 -17.24 12.19
N ILE A 963 32.95 -17.63 13.30
CA ILE A 963 33.41 -18.99 13.56
C ILE A 963 32.58 -19.54 14.71
N TRP A 964 31.95 -20.70 14.48
CA TRP A 964 31.17 -21.41 15.47
C TRP A 964 31.98 -22.53 16.08
N LEU A 965 32.31 -22.38 17.35
CA LEU A 965 33.31 -23.18 18.04
C LEU A 965 32.67 -23.94 19.20
N ARG A 966 32.77 -25.26 19.16
CA ARG A 966 32.31 -26.17 20.22
C ARG A 966 33.42 -26.40 21.23
N MET A 967 33.20 -25.96 22.46
CA MET A 967 34.05 -26.20 23.62
C MET A 967 33.81 -27.60 24.19
N HIS A 968 34.87 -28.36 24.45
CA HIS A 968 34.80 -29.66 25.09
C HIS A 968 34.92 -29.55 26.61
N PHE A 969 34.05 -28.77 27.26
CA PHE A 969 34.07 -28.59 28.71
C PHE A 969 34.02 -29.87 29.54
N PRO A 970 33.43 -31.01 29.11
CA PRO A 970 33.56 -32.26 29.85
C PRO A 970 35.00 -32.70 30.12
N SER A 971 35.97 -32.21 29.34
CA SER A 971 37.40 -32.42 29.58
C SER A 971 38.02 -31.48 30.63
N HIS A 972 37.30 -30.43 31.05
CA HIS A 972 37.74 -29.48 32.05
C HIS A 972 37.69 -30.11 33.45
N PRO A 973 38.76 -30.00 34.28
CA PRO A 973 38.82 -30.71 35.56
C PRO A 973 37.72 -30.35 36.57
N LEU A 974 37.15 -29.15 36.45
CA LEU A 974 36.06 -28.67 37.32
C LEU A 974 34.65 -28.88 36.74
N PHE A 975 34.52 -29.55 35.59
CA PHE A 975 33.22 -29.80 34.96
C PHE A 975 32.23 -30.58 35.84
N PRO A 976 32.63 -31.61 36.63
CA PRO A 976 31.68 -32.34 37.48
C PRO A 976 30.93 -31.45 38.48
N VAL A 977 31.50 -30.30 38.83
CA VAL A 977 30.95 -29.36 39.81
C VAL A 977 30.16 -28.24 39.13
N PHE A 978 30.75 -27.58 38.13
CA PHE A 978 30.18 -26.36 37.54
C PHE A 978 29.37 -26.59 36.26
N LYS A 979 29.56 -27.73 35.57
CA LYS A 979 28.85 -28.12 34.35
C LYS A 979 28.80 -26.97 33.32
N SER A 980 27.60 -26.59 32.87
CA SER A 980 27.35 -25.53 31.88
C SER A 980 27.81 -24.14 32.32
N ALA A 981 27.92 -23.88 33.63
CA ALA A 981 28.37 -22.58 34.15
C ALA A 981 29.82 -22.25 33.75
N LEU A 982 30.63 -23.27 33.40
CA LEU A 982 31.99 -23.05 32.89
C LEU A 982 32.01 -22.22 31.59
N SER A 983 30.94 -22.25 30.80
CA SER A 983 30.83 -21.45 29.57
C SER A 983 30.82 -19.96 29.87
N THR A 984 30.02 -19.55 30.86
CA THR A 984 29.95 -18.15 31.31
C THR A 984 31.25 -17.74 32.01
N ALA A 985 31.79 -18.61 32.88
CA ALA A 985 33.05 -18.33 33.56
C ALA A 985 34.23 -18.17 32.58
N LEU A 986 34.30 -18.98 31.52
CA LEU A 986 35.32 -18.85 30.47
C LEU A 986 35.21 -17.50 29.74
N MET A 987 33.99 -17.06 29.41
CA MET A 987 33.78 -15.76 28.77
C MET A 987 34.35 -14.62 29.64
N VAL A 988 34.02 -14.59 30.93
CA VAL A 988 34.54 -13.57 31.87
C VAL A 988 36.06 -13.68 32.01
N TRP A 989 36.58 -14.91 32.15
CA TRP A 989 38.01 -15.17 32.24
C TRP A 989 38.80 -14.56 31.08
N LEU A 990 38.30 -14.71 29.85
CA LEU A 990 38.94 -14.17 28.65
C LEU A 990 38.97 -12.63 28.63
N THR A 991 38.05 -11.95 29.32
CA THR A 991 38.06 -10.47 29.45
C THR A 991 39.08 -9.95 30.45
N GLY A 992 39.68 -10.83 31.27
CA GLY A 992 40.69 -10.50 32.26
C GLY A 992 41.87 -9.74 31.67
N LYS A 993 42.60 -9.00 32.53
CA LYS A 993 43.71 -8.12 32.13
C LYS A 993 44.79 -8.80 31.28
N GLU A 994 44.96 -10.12 31.41
CA GLU A 994 45.95 -10.91 30.70
C GLU A 994 45.58 -11.14 29.23
N TYR A 995 44.32 -11.51 28.96
CA TYR A 995 43.88 -11.93 27.63
C TYR A 995 43.12 -10.84 26.87
N LYS A 996 42.22 -10.09 27.53
CA LYS A 996 41.43 -9.00 26.92
C LYS A 996 40.73 -9.42 25.61
N VAL A 997 40.16 -10.61 25.59
CA VAL A 997 39.38 -11.12 24.46
C VAL A 997 37.93 -11.24 24.87
N LEU A 998 37.03 -10.67 24.07
CA LEU A 998 35.60 -10.81 24.24
C LEU A 998 35.04 -11.80 23.21
N VAL A 999 34.26 -12.77 23.69
CA VAL A 999 33.57 -13.77 22.87
C VAL A 999 32.10 -13.82 23.24
N THR A 1000 31.26 -14.37 22.36
CA THR A 1000 29.82 -14.55 22.65
C THR A 1000 29.52 -16.01 22.93
N THR A 1001 28.76 -16.29 23.99
CA THR A 1001 28.33 -17.66 24.31
C THR A 1001 27.23 -18.13 23.38
N GLY A 1002 27.22 -19.43 23.08
CA GLY A 1002 26.26 -20.03 22.15
C GLY A 1002 24.82 -20.00 22.66
N ALA A 1003 24.65 -20.00 23.99
CA ALA A 1003 23.36 -19.91 24.66
C ALA A 1003 22.55 -18.66 24.27
N ILE A 1004 23.20 -17.56 23.88
CA ILE A 1004 22.53 -16.33 23.42
C ILE A 1004 21.84 -16.51 22.07
N PHE A 1005 22.28 -17.50 21.28
CA PHE A 1005 21.76 -17.77 19.94
C PHE A 1005 20.77 -18.92 19.89
N ALA A 1006 20.53 -19.62 21.00
CA ALA A 1006 19.59 -20.73 21.01
C ALA A 1006 18.18 -20.24 20.64
N ALA A 1007 17.50 -20.98 19.75
CA ALA A 1007 16.15 -20.63 19.31
C ALA A 1007 15.09 -20.76 20.42
N ASP A 1008 15.32 -21.66 21.38
CA ASP A 1008 14.47 -21.87 22.55
C ASP A 1008 15.29 -22.19 23.81
N ASP A 1009 14.61 -22.26 24.96
CA ASP A 1009 15.23 -22.54 26.25
C ASP A 1009 15.73 -24.00 26.38
N GLU A 1010 15.15 -24.93 25.62
CA GLU A 1010 15.58 -26.33 25.64
C GLU A 1010 16.98 -26.46 25.05
N ILE A 1011 17.20 -25.90 23.86
CA ILE A 1011 18.51 -25.85 23.18
C ILE A 1011 19.51 -25.09 24.03
N LYS A 1012 19.11 -23.94 24.61
CA LYS A 1012 19.94 -23.13 25.50
C LYS A 1012 20.48 -23.93 26.67
N GLN A 1013 19.63 -24.70 27.34
CA GLN A 1013 19.99 -25.47 28.53
C GLN A 1013 20.75 -26.75 28.19
N LYS A 1014 20.36 -27.47 27.12
CA LYS A 1014 20.95 -28.76 26.77
C LYS A 1014 22.33 -28.62 26.12
N GLU A 1015 22.47 -27.73 25.14
CA GLU A 1015 23.66 -27.70 24.27
C GLU A 1015 24.23 -26.29 24.02
N GLY A 1016 23.45 -25.22 24.18
CA GLY A 1016 23.92 -23.85 23.88
C GLY A 1016 25.15 -23.41 24.65
N TRP A 1017 25.35 -23.91 25.87
CA TRP A 1017 26.52 -23.65 26.69
C TRP A 1017 27.81 -24.27 26.13
N GLU A 1018 27.73 -25.28 25.24
CA GLU A 1018 28.89 -25.91 24.62
C GLU A 1018 29.53 -25.05 23.54
N TYR A 1019 28.86 -24.01 23.03
CA TYR A 1019 29.33 -23.26 21.87
C TYR A 1019 29.78 -21.84 22.22
N LEU A 1020 30.68 -21.31 21.41
CA LEU A 1020 31.10 -19.91 21.37
C LEU A 1020 31.06 -19.41 19.91
N ARG A 1021 30.69 -18.15 19.71
CA ARG A 1021 30.83 -17.44 18.44
C ARG A 1021 32.01 -16.49 18.50
N LEU A 1022 32.93 -16.61 17.55
CA LEU A 1022 34.04 -15.68 17.33
C LEU A 1022 33.81 -14.89 16.05
N CYS A 1023 34.19 -13.62 16.03
CA CYS A 1023 34.04 -12.73 14.88
C CYS A 1023 35.42 -12.30 14.36
N PHE A 1024 35.66 -12.44 13.06
CA PHE A 1024 36.92 -12.00 12.42
C PHE A 1024 36.80 -10.69 11.64
N ALA A 1025 35.68 -9.99 11.78
CA ALA A 1025 35.41 -8.70 11.12
C ALA A 1025 35.70 -7.47 11.99
N ALA A 1026 35.51 -7.57 13.30
CA ALA A 1026 35.44 -6.39 14.19
C ALA A 1026 36.78 -5.69 14.40
N GLU A 1027 37.87 -6.45 14.49
CA GLU A 1027 39.21 -5.94 14.80
C GLU A 1027 39.95 -5.43 13.56
N GLU A 1028 40.98 -4.61 13.77
CA GLU A 1028 41.94 -4.28 12.72
C GLU A 1028 42.67 -5.54 12.25
N GLU A 1029 43.11 -5.56 10.97
CA GLU A 1029 43.71 -6.75 10.36
C GLU A 1029 44.91 -7.29 11.15
N GLN A 1030 45.74 -6.39 11.69
CA GLN A 1030 46.89 -6.72 12.54
C GLN A 1030 46.49 -7.41 13.86
N ASN A 1031 45.32 -7.10 14.41
CA ASN A 1031 44.84 -7.63 15.69
C ASN A 1031 44.10 -8.96 15.54
N VAL A 1032 43.62 -9.33 14.35
CA VAL A 1032 42.88 -10.59 14.13
C VAL A 1032 43.70 -11.81 14.57
N GLY A 1033 44.99 -11.84 14.23
CA GLY A 1033 45.91 -12.90 14.68
C GLY A 1033 46.14 -12.86 16.20
N LEU A 1034 46.42 -11.68 16.74
CA LEU A 1034 46.67 -11.48 18.17
C LEU A 1034 45.46 -11.89 19.04
N ALA A 1035 44.24 -11.57 18.60
CA ALA A 1035 43.01 -11.96 19.27
C ALA A 1035 42.83 -13.48 19.29
N ALA A 1036 43.15 -14.16 18.18
CA ALA A 1036 43.11 -15.61 18.09
C ALA A 1036 44.17 -16.26 19.00
N GLU A 1037 45.39 -15.72 19.03
CA GLU A 1037 46.49 -16.20 19.90
C GLU A 1037 46.12 -16.07 21.37
N ARG A 1038 45.64 -14.88 21.79
CA ARG A 1038 45.20 -14.63 23.17
C ARG A 1038 44.00 -15.46 23.58
N PHE A 1039 43.08 -15.73 22.64
CA PHE A 1039 41.97 -16.66 22.89
C PHE A 1039 42.50 -18.07 23.16
N VAL A 1040 43.41 -18.58 22.32
CA VAL A 1040 44.04 -19.90 22.50
C VAL A 1040 44.76 -20.01 23.85
N GLU A 1041 45.57 -19.01 24.19
CA GLU A 1041 46.29 -18.94 25.46
C GLU A 1041 45.33 -18.87 26.65
N GLY A 1042 44.29 -18.04 26.55
CA GLY A 1042 43.27 -17.90 27.58
C GLY A 1042 42.47 -19.17 27.82
N VAL A 1043 42.08 -19.89 26.77
CA VAL A 1043 41.40 -21.18 26.88
C VAL A 1043 42.33 -22.23 27.50
N LYS A 1044 43.61 -22.28 27.11
CA LYS A 1044 44.59 -23.19 27.71
C LYS A 1044 44.77 -22.89 29.20
N GLY A 1045 44.95 -21.62 29.56
CA GLY A 1045 45.07 -21.17 30.95
C GLY A 1045 43.82 -21.47 31.78
N PHE A 1046 42.63 -21.29 31.21
CA PHE A 1046 41.38 -21.65 31.87
C PHE A 1046 41.34 -23.14 32.21
N TRP A 1047 41.79 -24.01 31.29
CA TRP A 1047 41.89 -25.46 31.52
C TRP A 1047 42.94 -25.87 32.56
N GLU A 1048 43.81 -24.97 33.00
CA GLU A 1048 44.76 -25.18 34.09
C GLU A 1048 44.18 -24.83 35.47
N VAL A 1049 43.04 -24.14 35.53
CA VAL A 1049 42.37 -23.78 36.79
C VAL A 1049 41.89 -25.04 37.53
N ARG A 1050 42.25 -25.14 38.82
CA ARG A 1050 41.82 -26.22 39.74
C ARG A 1050 41.07 -25.70 40.95
N ASP A 1051 41.14 -24.40 41.22
CA ASP A 1051 40.49 -23.79 42.37
C ASP A 1051 39.02 -23.44 42.07
N HIS A 1052 38.11 -23.95 42.89
CA HIS A 1052 36.68 -23.65 42.80
C HIS A 1052 36.39 -22.18 43.09
N GLY A 1053 37.18 -21.53 43.95
CA GLY A 1053 37.01 -20.13 44.33
C GLY A 1053 37.16 -19.17 43.15
N VAL A 1054 38.09 -19.47 42.24
CA VAL A 1054 38.29 -18.70 41.00
C VAL A 1054 37.03 -18.72 40.14
N ILE A 1055 36.47 -19.89 39.88
CA ILE A 1055 35.25 -20.02 39.05
C ILE A 1055 34.04 -19.35 39.71
N LYS A 1056 33.87 -19.49 41.03
CA LYS A 1056 32.79 -18.82 41.77
C LYS A 1056 32.88 -17.30 41.64
N LYS A 1057 34.08 -16.73 41.81
CA LYS A 1057 34.30 -15.29 41.68
C LYS A 1057 33.95 -14.78 40.28
N LEU A 1058 34.37 -15.49 39.24
CA LEU A 1058 34.03 -15.12 37.85
C LEU A 1058 32.51 -15.11 37.61
N LEU A 1059 31.77 -16.03 38.21
CA LEU A 1059 30.31 -16.08 38.10
C LEU A 1059 29.61 -14.98 38.93
N GLU A 1060 30.18 -14.59 40.06
CA GLU A 1060 29.69 -13.47 40.88
C GLU A 1060 29.85 -12.12 40.17
N GLU A 1061 30.93 -11.92 39.40
CA GLU A 1061 31.16 -10.69 38.62
C GLU A 1061 30.04 -10.43 37.59
N VAL A 1062 29.42 -11.49 37.07
CA VAL A 1062 28.25 -11.40 36.17
C VAL A 1062 26.98 -11.03 36.94
N LYS A 1063 26.84 -11.45 38.21
CA LYS A 1063 25.68 -11.14 39.05
C LYS A 1063 25.75 -9.75 39.69
N GLY A 1064 26.95 -9.28 40.04
CA GLY A 1064 27.18 -7.99 40.69
C GLY A 1064 27.13 -6.79 39.76
N SER A 1065 27.13 -7.01 38.44
CA SER A 1065 26.96 -5.96 37.42
C SER A 1065 25.47 -5.62 37.14
N SER A 1066 24.54 -6.35 37.76
CA SER A 1066 23.10 -6.09 37.74
C SER A 1066 22.62 -5.73 39.15
N VAL A 1067 22.52 -4.43 39.47
CA VAL A 1067 21.81 -3.94 40.67
C VAL A 1067 20.90 -2.78 40.29
N GLN A 1068 19.64 -3.10 40.00
CA GLN A 1068 18.49 -2.71 40.82
C GLN A 1068 17.38 -3.72 40.52
N GLU A 1069 16.98 -4.45 41.56
CA GLU A 1069 15.95 -5.51 41.55
C GLU A 1069 14.56 -4.88 41.48
N GLU A 1070 13.74 -5.33 40.52
CA GLU A 1070 12.34 -5.65 40.77
C GLU A 1070 12.15 -7.13 40.38
N GLU A 1071 11.38 -7.83 41.21
CA GLU A 1071 11.11 -9.26 41.11
C GLU A 1071 10.30 -9.59 39.84
N GLU A 1072 10.60 -10.77 39.28
CA GLU A 1072 9.94 -11.46 38.16
C GLU A 1072 10.20 -10.97 36.72
N GLU A 1073 10.78 -11.89 35.94
CA GLU A 1073 10.92 -11.95 34.47
C GLU A 1073 11.74 -10.87 33.72
N GLY A 1074 12.82 -11.33 33.07
CA GLY A 1074 13.44 -10.64 31.93
C GLY A 1074 14.87 -10.15 32.18
N MET A 1075 15.86 -11.02 31.92
CA MET A 1075 17.28 -10.62 31.91
C MET A 1075 17.56 -9.58 30.81
N VAL A 1076 17.85 -8.34 31.22
CA VAL A 1076 18.30 -7.24 30.36
C VAL A 1076 19.74 -7.48 29.89
N ASN A 1077 19.96 -7.36 28.57
CA ASN A 1077 21.19 -7.73 27.87
C ASN A 1077 22.11 -6.51 27.66
N LEU A 1078 23.27 -6.48 28.33
CA LEU A 1078 24.28 -5.42 28.23
C LEU A 1078 25.08 -5.40 26.92
N ALA A 1079 24.78 -6.28 25.94
CA ALA A 1079 25.44 -6.29 24.63
C ALA A 1079 24.85 -5.29 23.61
N GLY A 1080 23.87 -4.46 23.99
CA GLY A 1080 23.18 -3.52 23.10
C GLY A 1080 24.03 -2.36 22.56
N PHE A 1081 25.26 -2.14 23.05
CA PHE A 1081 26.06 -0.97 22.67
C PHE A 1081 26.84 -1.10 21.36
N MET A 1082 26.88 -2.28 20.73
CA MET A 1082 27.51 -2.47 19.41
C MET A 1082 26.69 -3.41 18.53
N GLY A 1083 25.43 -3.03 18.26
CA GLY A 1083 24.59 -3.70 17.28
C GLY A 1083 25.12 -3.46 15.87
N CYS A 1084 25.79 -4.48 15.31
CA CYS A 1084 26.28 -4.51 13.94
C CYS A 1084 25.23 -5.12 13.03
#